data_AF-A0A7X7BD30-F1
#
_entry.id   AF-A0A7X7BD30-F1
#
_cell.length_a   1.000
_cell.length_b   1.000
_cell.length_c   1.000
_cell.angle_alpha   90.00
_cell.angle_beta   90.00
_cell.angle_gamma   90.00
#
_symmetry.space_group_name_H-M   'P 1'
#
loop_
_entity.id
_entity.type
_entity.pdbx_description
1 polymer ?
#
loop_
_entity_poly.entity_id
_entity_poly.type
_entity_poly.pdbx_seq_one_letter_code
_entity_poly.pdbx_strand_id
1 'polypeptide(L)'
;AVWNNTVNAANTAPLDTAATWDGIKILNPGGPVTVGGSALLTLDGGAATDINLAGATRDLTFEAPVSMGGTMSTEVASGRTLTFAGPLTITSSGNWGRTGWGTVIFDGPVSSATTTTLELQRGTNIFTGRNGGLAFSSTNSGARIFVGRYTGSSATLIISNGVHEARGVNAEANANFVGVTSTGHLVMEGGSLTLAYLRLAINSGSGSITVNGGRLEATAGSDTADLNGYALMIGNNHQDSTAPTYGSGTLTVNGGEALFTNGIVKVGSKSSDSTGAQAIVLNGGALATRRIYVDACTKVAKTLTFNGGTLRLSGSGALIDGPGATNGTLTVHVGDGGAVIDTGAHALTLAPPLLGAGSGGLTKFGAGSLMLTGASTYLGPTRVMGGLLRLGGTATALQPDLAVASGCGVSLSDGALTVFAPRALAFGSAAPVTVELETAGDSAASDRLVLPAGAVLDRLAFGPVVQGTQIRSTRPGDYTVLAYTDNAPDISRFSVSDPAMNRTYSFLLNEAEKTVTLRIAAGGTVSEWILPGGGAWETAGNWTLPPANAAGSAARLGAAILAPATVSAASPVTLGTLTFDNPNAYTLTGAGFTFDAEGATATVEAVQGAPVIGAPLTLADDLAVVPGAGASITLAGAVGGAGALIKTGAGEVIVTQANTFGGGARLQQGSVVLSGAATLGSGPVTAEGGSGFRIEGATPVTLTNELSMGKGIFCNTAGADLTLDGNITWANGQSLHKNGPRELRLGGTSVGASGARINIERGTVRFLDGCDVTLESGNRDTVLMSMNANDFRTAVIDEGARVDINGFYMGYGVSNTVVVQGGTLNMRGGGGSKDLCLLRANGAGTDRFIVNGGRVTG
;
A
#
# COMPACT_ATOMS: atom_id res chain seq x y z
N ALA A 1 -38.47 -33.01 -52.00
CA ALA A 1 -37.80 -33.35 -53.28
C ALA A 1 -37.01 -34.66 -53.15
N VAL A 2 -37.03 -35.53 -54.18
CA VAL A 2 -36.21 -36.75 -54.23
C VAL A 2 -35.34 -36.71 -55.49
N TRP A 3 -34.03 -36.89 -55.33
CA TRP A 3 -33.07 -36.90 -56.43
C TRP A 3 -32.50 -38.31 -56.63
N ASN A 4 -32.71 -38.89 -57.82
CA ASN A 4 -32.27 -40.24 -58.19
C ASN A 4 -31.71 -40.32 -59.62
N ASN A 5 -31.26 -39.20 -60.19
CA ASN A 5 -30.78 -39.16 -61.57
C ASN A 5 -29.43 -39.88 -61.74
N THR A 6 -29.43 -40.99 -62.49
CA THR A 6 -28.24 -41.83 -62.71
C THR A 6 -27.25 -41.29 -63.75
N VAL A 7 -27.48 -40.09 -64.30
CA VAL A 7 -26.54 -39.42 -65.21
C VAL A 7 -25.23 -39.12 -64.49
N ASN A 8 -24.11 -39.58 -65.08
CA ASN A 8 -22.77 -39.49 -64.50
C ASN A 8 -22.15 -38.08 -64.49
N ALA A 9 -22.68 -37.16 -65.29
CA ALA A 9 -22.24 -35.76 -65.31
C ALA A 9 -22.67 -35.01 -64.04
N ALA A 10 -22.12 -33.81 -63.80
CA ALA A 10 -22.61 -32.93 -62.75
C ALA A 10 -24.11 -32.64 -62.95
N ASN A 11 -24.87 -32.80 -61.88
CA ASN A 11 -26.32 -32.68 -61.86
C ASN A 11 -26.69 -31.33 -61.26
N THR A 12 -27.00 -30.34 -62.09
CA THR A 12 -27.36 -28.98 -61.63
C THR A 12 -28.85 -28.72 -61.75
N ALA A 13 -29.47 -28.25 -60.67
CA ALA A 13 -30.84 -27.74 -60.65
C ALA A 13 -30.83 -26.24 -60.30
N PRO A 14 -31.02 -25.34 -61.29
CA PRO A 14 -31.14 -23.91 -61.02
C PRO A 14 -32.51 -23.60 -60.38
N LEU A 15 -32.50 -22.76 -59.34
CA LEU A 15 -33.68 -22.15 -58.73
C LEU A 15 -33.82 -20.71 -59.24
N ASP A 16 -34.72 -20.53 -60.20
CA ASP A 16 -35.02 -19.22 -60.82
C ASP A 16 -36.11 -18.44 -60.05
N THR A 17 -36.89 -19.12 -59.22
CA THR A 17 -37.93 -18.54 -58.35
C THR A 17 -37.85 -19.15 -56.96
N ALA A 18 -38.31 -18.42 -55.94
CA ALA A 18 -38.32 -18.93 -54.57
C ALA A 18 -39.15 -20.22 -54.48
N ALA A 19 -38.67 -21.19 -53.71
CA ALA A 19 -39.30 -22.49 -53.57
C ALA A 19 -39.33 -22.93 -52.11
N THR A 20 -40.34 -23.70 -51.73
CA THR A 20 -40.44 -24.33 -50.41
C THR A 20 -40.51 -25.84 -50.57
N TRP A 21 -39.66 -26.58 -49.86
CA TRP A 21 -39.66 -28.04 -49.84
C TRP A 21 -39.76 -28.55 -48.41
N ASP A 22 -40.52 -29.63 -48.21
CA ASP A 22 -40.54 -30.41 -46.96
C ASP A 22 -39.14 -30.89 -46.57
N GLY A 23 -38.31 -31.19 -47.58
CA GLY A 23 -36.96 -31.70 -47.44
C GLY A 23 -36.41 -32.21 -48.78
N ILE A 24 -35.15 -32.64 -48.81
CA ILE A 24 -34.49 -33.25 -49.96
C ILE A 24 -33.90 -34.61 -49.61
N LYS A 25 -34.12 -35.61 -50.47
CA LYS A 25 -33.51 -36.94 -50.37
C LYS A 25 -32.66 -37.24 -51.60
N ILE A 26 -31.38 -37.51 -51.42
CA ILE A 26 -30.46 -37.94 -52.47
C ILE A 26 -30.30 -39.47 -52.39
N LEU A 27 -30.70 -40.16 -53.46
CA LEU A 27 -30.58 -41.62 -53.61
C LEU A 27 -29.29 -41.97 -54.37
N ASN A 28 -29.36 -42.52 -55.58
CA ASN A 28 -28.16 -42.97 -56.30
C ASN A 28 -27.87 -42.08 -57.54
N PRO A 29 -27.43 -40.82 -57.37
CA PRO A 29 -27.08 -40.00 -58.51
C PRO A 29 -25.80 -40.48 -59.20
N GLY A 30 -25.70 -40.35 -60.53
CA GLY A 30 -24.49 -40.73 -61.27
C GLY A 30 -23.31 -39.77 -61.02
N GLY A 31 -23.60 -38.47 -60.81
CA GLY A 31 -22.62 -37.40 -60.55
C GLY A 31 -23.03 -36.48 -59.38
N PRO A 32 -22.16 -35.55 -58.95
CA PRO A 32 -22.44 -34.61 -57.85
C PRO A 32 -23.67 -33.76 -58.15
N VAL A 33 -24.43 -33.43 -57.11
CA VAL A 33 -25.70 -32.69 -57.21
C VAL A 33 -25.50 -31.26 -56.71
N THR A 34 -25.87 -30.27 -57.51
CA THR A 34 -25.85 -28.85 -57.15
C THR A 34 -27.24 -28.25 -57.29
N VAL A 35 -27.75 -27.65 -56.22
CA VAL A 35 -28.91 -26.77 -56.23
C VAL A 35 -28.39 -25.33 -56.32
N GLY A 36 -28.47 -24.75 -57.53
CA GLY A 36 -27.91 -23.45 -57.86
C GLY A 36 -28.98 -22.37 -58.08
N GLY A 37 -28.57 -21.19 -58.55
CA GLY A 37 -29.45 -20.04 -58.77
C GLY A 37 -29.45 -19.04 -57.61
N SER A 38 -30.09 -17.88 -57.80
CA SER A 38 -30.11 -16.79 -56.81
C SER A 38 -31.39 -16.74 -55.96
N ALA A 39 -32.40 -17.57 -56.28
CA ALA A 39 -33.65 -17.56 -55.56
C ALA A 39 -33.58 -18.35 -54.25
N LEU A 40 -34.39 -17.95 -53.26
CA LEU A 40 -34.43 -18.57 -51.94
C LEU A 40 -35.06 -19.96 -51.97
N LEU A 41 -34.35 -20.96 -51.44
CA LEU A 41 -34.91 -22.25 -51.09
C LEU A 41 -35.27 -22.29 -49.61
N THR A 42 -36.54 -22.45 -49.28
CA THR A 42 -37.01 -22.70 -47.92
C THR A 42 -37.16 -24.20 -47.69
N LEU A 43 -36.46 -24.73 -46.70
CA LEU A 43 -36.76 -26.04 -46.12
C LEU A 43 -37.63 -25.81 -44.88
N ASP A 44 -38.87 -26.28 -44.90
CA ASP A 44 -39.88 -25.92 -43.89
C ASP A 44 -39.96 -26.87 -42.69
N GLY A 45 -39.19 -27.97 -42.70
CA GLY A 45 -39.17 -28.94 -41.61
C GLY A 45 -40.30 -29.96 -41.66
N GLY A 46 -41.03 -30.06 -42.78
CA GLY A 46 -42.14 -31.01 -42.94
C GLY A 46 -41.70 -32.47 -43.09
N ALA A 47 -40.43 -32.75 -43.40
CA ALA A 47 -39.92 -34.10 -43.60
C ALA A 47 -39.44 -34.78 -42.31
N ALA A 48 -39.44 -36.13 -42.29
CA ALA A 48 -38.82 -36.90 -41.21
C ALA A 48 -37.28 -36.76 -41.18
N THR A 49 -36.68 -36.41 -42.32
CA THR A 49 -35.27 -36.01 -42.43
C THR A 49 -35.17 -34.95 -43.53
N ASP A 50 -34.87 -33.71 -43.15
CA ASP A 50 -34.96 -32.55 -44.05
C ASP A 50 -33.91 -32.57 -45.14
N ILE A 51 -32.71 -33.07 -44.83
CA ILE A 51 -31.65 -33.32 -45.83
C ILE A 51 -31.12 -34.74 -45.61
N ASN A 52 -31.53 -35.66 -46.48
CA ASN A 52 -31.20 -37.07 -46.38
C ASN A 52 -30.27 -37.52 -47.53
N LEU A 53 -29.02 -37.78 -47.19
CA LEU A 53 -27.96 -38.35 -48.02
C LEU A 53 -27.59 -39.77 -47.56
N ALA A 54 -28.46 -40.47 -46.82
CA ALA A 54 -28.16 -41.81 -46.30
C ALA A 54 -27.91 -42.84 -47.41
N GLY A 55 -28.64 -42.71 -48.53
CA GLY A 55 -28.49 -43.53 -49.73
C GLY A 55 -27.59 -42.90 -50.79
N ALA A 56 -27.00 -41.73 -50.53
CA ALA A 56 -26.28 -40.93 -51.51
C ALA A 56 -24.97 -41.59 -51.97
N THR A 57 -24.78 -41.72 -53.28
CA THR A 57 -23.50 -42.15 -53.88
C THR A 57 -22.63 -40.98 -54.34
N ARG A 58 -23.10 -39.73 -54.22
CA ARG A 58 -22.41 -38.48 -54.59
C ARG A 58 -22.73 -37.36 -53.59
N ASP A 59 -21.99 -36.27 -53.67
CA ASP A 59 -22.11 -35.12 -52.78
C ASP A 59 -23.25 -34.18 -53.20
N LEU A 60 -23.71 -33.35 -52.26
CA LEU A 60 -24.73 -32.32 -52.49
C LEU A 60 -24.17 -30.94 -52.17
N THR A 61 -24.38 -29.98 -53.07
CA THR A 61 -24.03 -28.57 -52.86
C THR A 61 -25.25 -27.67 -53.04
N PHE A 62 -25.47 -26.77 -52.10
CA PHE A 62 -26.39 -25.64 -52.22
C PHE A 62 -25.59 -24.38 -52.51
N GLU A 63 -25.64 -23.89 -53.75
CA GLU A 63 -25.14 -22.55 -54.10
C GLU A 63 -26.22 -21.48 -53.94
N ALA A 64 -27.49 -21.87 -54.09
CA ALA A 64 -28.62 -20.99 -53.82
C ALA A 64 -28.71 -20.62 -52.32
N PRO A 65 -29.25 -19.43 -51.97
CA PRO A 65 -29.55 -19.10 -50.59
C PRO A 65 -30.60 -20.06 -50.02
N VAL A 66 -30.36 -20.55 -48.81
CA VAL A 66 -31.25 -21.50 -48.12
C VAL A 66 -31.81 -20.84 -46.86
N SER A 67 -33.12 -20.91 -46.66
CA SER A 67 -33.77 -20.66 -45.38
C SER A 67 -34.21 -21.98 -44.75
N MET A 68 -34.00 -22.10 -43.45
CA MET A 68 -34.40 -23.27 -42.67
C MET A 68 -35.37 -22.86 -41.57
N GLY A 69 -36.59 -23.42 -41.62
CA GLY A 69 -37.59 -23.36 -40.56
C GLY A 69 -37.76 -24.71 -39.85
N GLY A 70 -38.26 -24.70 -38.62
CA GLY A 70 -38.44 -25.87 -37.75
C GLY A 70 -37.16 -26.39 -37.05
N THR A 71 -37.30 -27.57 -36.43
CA THR A 71 -36.17 -28.41 -36.00
C THR A 71 -35.63 -29.12 -37.22
N MET A 72 -34.34 -28.98 -37.48
CA MET A 72 -33.71 -29.47 -38.70
C MET A 72 -32.96 -30.78 -38.44
N SER A 73 -33.10 -31.73 -39.35
CA SER A 73 -32.45 -33.04 -39.29
C SER A 73 -31.67 -33.32 -40.57
N THR A 74 -30.36 -33.55 -40.42
CA THR A 74 -29.47 -33.86 -41.54
C THR A 74 -28.80 -35.21 -41.36
N GLU A 75 -28.92 -36.06 -42.37
CA GLU A 75 -28.27 -37.37 -42.40
C GLU A 75 -27.34 -37.43 -43.61
N VAL A 76 -26.02 -37.38 -43.38
CA VAL A 76 -25.03 -37.50 -44.44
C VAL A 76 -24.20 -38.75 -44.21
N ALA A 77 -24.22 -39.66 -45.19
CA ALA A 77 -23.50 -40.92 -45.12
C ALA A 77 -21.98 -40.71 -45.02
N SER A 78 -21.29 -41.70 -44.47
CA SER A 78 -19.82 -41.68 -44.38
C SER A 78 -19.18 -41.49 -45.76
N GLY A 79 -18.14 -40.66 -45.82
CA GLY A 79 -17.44 -40.33 -47.07
C GLY A 79 -18.24 -39.47 -48.05
N ARG A 80 -19.40 -38.92 -47.67
CA ARG A 80 -20.16 -37.93 -48.45
C ARG A 80 -20.00 -36.53 -47.85
N THR A 81 -20.15 -35.53 -48.70
CA THR A 81 -20.11 -34.11 -48.33
C THR A 81 -21.43 -33.42 -48.68
N LEU A 82 -21.93 -32.63 -47.72
CA LEU A 82 -22.97 -31.63 -47.93
C LEU A 82 -22.34 -30.24 -47.84
N THR A 83 -22.46 -29.41 -48.86
CA THR A 83 -21.89 -28.05 -48.86
C THR A 83 -22.98 -27.00 -48.99
N PHE A 84 -22.98 -26.02 -48.09
CA PHE A 84 -23.70 -24.75 -48.24
C PHE A 84 -22.71 -23.69 -48.71
N ALA A 85 -22.65 -23.48 -50.02
CA ALA A 85 -21.85 -22.44 -50.64
C ALA A 85 -22.57 -21.08 -50.64
N GLY A 86 -23.90 -21.09 -50.77
CA GLY A 86 -24.75 -19.91 -50.62
C GLY A 86 -25.05 -19.55 -49.15
N PRO A 87 -25.67 -18.39 -48.89
CA PRO A 87 -26.12 -18.00 -47.56
C PRO A 87 -27.09 -19.00 -46.94
N LEU A 88 -26.92 -19.28 -45.66
CA LEU A 88 -27.84 -20.08 -44.87
C LEU A 88 -28.45 -19.25 -43.74
N THR A 89 -29.78 -19.12 -43.73
CA THR A 89 -30.51 -18.39 -42.69
C THR A 89 -31.45 -19.31 -41.92
N ILE A 90 -31.27 -19.37 -40.61
CA ILE A 90 -32.15 -20.10 -39.69
C ILE A 90 -33.22 -19.12 -39.19
N THR A 91 -34.49 -19.41 -39.48
CA THR A 91 -35.61 -18.48 -39.29
C THR A 91 -36.54 -18.84 -38.13
N SER A 92 -36.33 -19.98 -37.48
CA SER A 92 -37.10 -20.41 -36.31
C SER A 92 -36.21 -21.01 -35.23
N SER A 93 -36.67 -20.96 -33.98
CA SER A 93 -35.99 -21.63 -32.88
C SER A 93 -36.04 -23.15 -33.01
N GLY A 94 -34.91 -23.83 -32.82
CA GLY A 94 -34.87 -25.29 -32.86
C GLY A 94 -33.46 -25.84 -32.73
N ASN A 95 -33.37 -27.17 -32.55
CA ASN A 95 -32.11 -27.89 -32.66
C ASN A 95 -31.85 -28.17 -34.13
N TRP A 96 -30.64 -27.90 -34.59
CA TRP A 96 -30.16 -28.43 -35.84
C TRP A 96 -29.34 -29.68 -35.56
N GLY A 97 -30.03 -30.82 -35.57
CA GLY A 97 -29.48 -32.12 -35.23
C GLY A 97 -28.91 -32.85 -36.45
N ARG A 98 -27.72 -33.40 -36.29
CA ARG A 98 -27.07 -34.24 -37.31
C ARG A 98 -26.79 -35.64 -36.78
N THR A 99 -27.23 -36.67 -37.50
CA THR A 99 -27.08 -38.09 -37.10
C THR A 99 -26.15 -38.90 -38.03
N GLY A 100 -25.66 -38.29 -39.13
CA GLY A 100 -24.78 -38.93 -40.13
C GLY A 100 -23.26 -38.73 -39.91
N TRP A 101 -22.45 -39.64 -40.46
CA TRP A 101 -20.99 -39.70 -40.28
C TRP A 101 -20.15 -38.91 -41.29
N GLY A 102 -20.76 -38.36 -42.36
CA GLY A 102 -20.02 -37.63 -43.39
C GLY A 102 -19.56 -36.22 -42.98
N THR A 103 -19.31 -35.37 -43.97
CA THR A 103 -18.88 -33.97 -43.77
C THR A 103 -19.98 -32.98 -44.15
N VAL A 104 -20.13 -31.89 -43.39
CA VAL A 104 -20.86 -30.69 -43.81
C VAL A 104 -19.91 -29.52 -43.87
N ILE A 105 -19.99 -28.75 -44.95
CA ILE A 105 -19.17 -27.56 -45.16
C ILE A 105 -20.11 -26.36 -45.28
N PHE A 106 -19.91 -25.37 -44.43
CA PHE A 106 -20.52 -24.05 -44.50
C PHE A 106 -19.48 -23.10 -45.05
N ASP A 107 -19.57 -22.82 -46.35
CA ASP A 107 -18.66 -21.91 -47.02
C ASP A 107 -19.25 -20.50 -47.12
N GLY A 108 -20.57 -20.41 -47.36
CA GLY A 108 -21.35 -19.17 -47.28
C GLY A 108 -21.68 -18.74 -45.83
N PRO A 109 -22.22 -17.52 -45.65
CA PRO A 109 -22.55 -17.02 -44.32
C PRO A 109 -23.70 -17.81 -43.69
N VAL A 110 -23.59 -18.10 -42.41
CA VAL A 110 -24.63 -18.80 -41.64
C VAL A 110 -25.13 -17.87 -40.54
N SER A 111 -26.40 -17.46 -40.63
CA SER A 111 -26.96 -16.46 -39.71
C SER A 111 -28.23 -16.95 -39.02
N SER A 112 -28.40 -16.57 -37.76
CA SER A 112 -29.68 -16.68 -37.07
C SER A 112 -29.93 -15.50 -36.15
N ALA A 113 -31.13 -14.93 -36.26
CA ALA A 113 -31.65 -13.89 -35.37
C ALA A 113 -32.59 -14.46 -34.28
N THR A 114 -32.74 -15.79 -34.21
CA THR A 114 -33.59 -16.49 -33.25
C THR A 114 -32.76 -17.40 -32.32
N THR A 115 -33.38 -17.91 -31.26
CA THR A 115 -32.73 -18.86 -30.35
C THR A 115 -32.38 -20.16 -31.08
N THR A 116 -31.09 -20.37 -31.36
CA THR A 116 -30.61 -21.44 -32.25
C THR A 116 -29.61 -22.34 -31.54
N THR A 117 -29.86 -23.64 -31.57
CA THR A 117 -28.92 -24.65 -31.09
C THR A 117 -28.36 -25.44 -32.27
N LEU A 118 -27.07 -25.26 -32.57
CA LEU A 118 -26.35 -26.13 -33.49
C LEU A 118 -25.93 -27.39 -32.75
N GLU A 119 -26.48 -28.55 -33.12
CA GLU A 119 -26.25 -29.80 -32.42
C GLU A 119 -25.59 -30.85 -33.33
N LEU A 120 -24.29 -31.02 -33.13
CA LEU A 120 -23.48 -31.94 -33.90
C LEU A 120 -23.35 -33.25 -33.12
N GLN A 121 -24.13 -34.27 -33.50
CA GLN A 121 -24.05 -35.57 -32.85
C GLN A 121 -23.00 -36.46 -33.54
N ARG A 122 -22.86 -36.40 -34.86
CA ARG A 122 -21.91 -37.22 -35.62
C ARG A 122 -21.23 -36.50 -36.78
N GLY A 123 -20.08 -37.02 -37.19
CA GLY A 123 -19.33 -36.59 -38.37
C GLY A 123 -18.64 -35.23 -38.19
N THR A 124 -18.21 -34.64 -39.30
CA THR A 124 -17.43 -33.40 -39.30
C THR A 124 -18.25 -32.25 -39.86
N ASN A 125 -18.20 -31.10 -39.19
CA ASN A 125 -18.80 -29.86 -39.67
C ASN A 125 -17.70 -28.81 -39.74
N ILE A 126 -17.63 -28.10 -40.87
CA ILE A 126 -16.58 -27.14 -41.16
C ILE A 126 -17.24 -25.82 -41.49
N PHE A 127 -16.95 -24.79 -40.70
CA PHE A 127 -17.22 -23.42 -41.12
C PHE A 127 -15.93 -22.85 -41.70
N THR A 128 -15.90 -22.67 -43.02
CA THR A 128 -14.66 -22.28 -43.70
C THR A 128 -14.28 -20.84 -43.39
N GLY A 129 -15.29 -19.99 -43.15
CA GLY A 129 -15.14 -18.55 -42.94
C GLY A 129 -14.69 -17.78 -44.19
N ARG A 130 -14.59 -18.45 -45.35
CA ARG A 130 -14.03 -17.88 -46.58
C ARG A 130 -14.99 -16.89 -47.25
N ASN A 131 -16.27 -17.27 -47.35
CA ASN A 131 -17.30 -16.48 -48.01
C ASN A 131 -18.39 -16.01 -47.03
N GLY A 132 -18.11 -16.05 -45.72
CA GLY A 132 -19.04 -15.64 -44.67
C GLY A 132 -18.82 -16.44 -43.39
N GLY A 133 -19.12 -15.81 -42.25
CA GLY A 133 -18.95 -16.40 -40.93
C GLY A 133 -20.21 -17.07 -40.39
N LEU A 134 -20.06 -17.68 -39.22
CA LEU A 134 -21.18 -18.06 -38.37
C LEU A 134 -21.58 -16.85 -37.54
N ALA A 135 -22.84 -16.45 -37.58
CA ALA A 135 -23.36 -15.31 -36.82
C ALA A 135 -24.69 -15.70 -36.17
N PHE A 136 -24.62 -16.28 -34.97
CA PHE A 136 -25.80 -16.52 -34.15
C PHE A 136 -25.90 -15.43 -33.08
N SER A 137 -26.87 -14.53 -33.26
CA SER A 137 -27.18 -13.45 -32.33
C SER A 137 -28.62 -13.60 -31.85
N SER A 138 -28.82 -13.93 -30.57
CA SER A 138 -30.16 -13.99 -29.96
C SER A 138 -30.28 -13.05 -28.76
N THR A 139 -31.29 -12.18 -28.80
CA THR A 139 -31.69 -11.29 -27.69
C THR A 139 -32.53 -12.00 -26.62
N ASN A 140 -32.99 -13.24 -26.89
CA ASN A 140 -33.88 -14.01 -26.02
C ASN A 140 -33.26 -15.36 -25.61
N SER A 141 -31.97 -15.36 -25.22
CA SER A 141 -31.38 -16.39 -24.35
C SER A 141 -30.94 -17.75 -24.95
N GLY A 142 -30.44 -17.93 -26.18
CA GLY A 142 -30.00 -19.31 -26.49
C GLY A 142 -29.32 -19.66 -27.80
N ALA A 143 -28.41 -18.83 -28.30
CA ALA A 143 -27.46 -19.31 -29.30
C ALA A 143 -26.47 -20.30 -28.63
N ARG A 144 -26.45 -21.56 -29.07
CA ARG A 144 -25.58 -22.62 -28.51
C ARG A 144 -24.99 -23.51 -29.58
N ILE A 145 -23.82 -24.05 -29.29
CA ILE A 145 -23.17 -25.12 -30.05
C ILE A 145 -22.97 -26.32 -29.12
N PHE A 146 -23.45 -27.48 -29.55
CA PHE A 146 -23.15 -28.77 -28.94
C PHE A 146 -22.35 -29.62 -29.92
N VAL A 147 -21.23 -30.16 -29.47
CA VAL A 147 -20.43 -31.12 -30.22
C VAL A 147 -20.34 -32.41 -29.41
N GLY A 148 -20.95 -33.49 -29.88
CA GLY A 148 -20.93 -34.78 -29.19
C GLY A 148 -21.85 -34.85 -27.97
N ARG A 149 -23.14 -34.52 -28.14
CA ARG A 149 -24.09 -34.39 -27.02
C ARG A 149 -24.57 -35.71 -26.42
N TYR A 150 -25.08 -36.63 -27.24
CA TYR A 150 -25.79 -37.83 -26.79
C TYR A 150 -24.90 -39.06 -26.77
N THR A 151 -25.27 -40.07 -25.99
CA THR A 151 -24.56 -41.35 -25.94
C THR A 151 -24.42 -41.97 -27.33
N GLY A 152 -23.19 -42.38 -27.70
CA GLY A 152 -22.89 -42.91 -29.04
C GLY A 152 -22.69 -41.84 -30.13
N SER A 153 -22.53 -40.58 -29.72
CA SER A 153 -22.17 -39.44 -30.59
C SER A 153 -20.65 -39.29 -30.69
N SER A 154 -20.16 -38.95 -31.88
CA SER A 154 -18.76 -38.56 -32.09
C SER A 154 -18.71 -37.53 -33.20
N ALA A 155 -18.51 -36.28 -32.83
CA ALA A 155 -18.59 -35.14 -33.75
C ALA A 155 -17.34 -34.25 -33.68
N THR A 156 -17.01 -33.65 -34.82
CA THR A 156 -15.97 -32.65 -34.94
C THR A 156 -16.55 -31.37 -35.53
N LEU A 157 -16.28 -30.23 -34.89
CA LEU A 157 -16.50 -28.89 -35.41
C LEU A 157 -15.15 -28.28 -35.75
N ILE A 158 -14.99 -27.84 -37.00
CA ILE A 158 -13.81 -27.12 -37.47
C ILE A 158 -14.22 -25.67 -37.79
N ILE A 159 -13.48 -24.71 -37.24
CA ILE A 159 -13.55 -23.29 -37.58
C ILE A 159 -12.21 -22.91 -38.21
N SER A 160 -12.21 -22.43 -39.45
CA SER A 160 -10.94 -22.26 -40.18
C SER A 160 -10.54 -20.80 -40.42
N ASN A 161 -11.35 -19.96 -41.07
CA ASN A 161 -10.99 -18.55 -41.36
C ASN A 161 -12.11 -17.62 -40.88
N GLY A 162 -12.05 -16.34 -41.23
CA GLY A 162 -13.17 -15.42 -40.99
C GLY A 162 -13.48 -15.18 -39.50
N VAL A 163 -14.65 -14.59 -39.26
CA VAL A 163 -15.14 -14.24 -37.92
C VAL A 163 -16.42 -15.02 -37.65
N HIS A 164 -16.42 -15.77 -36.56
CA HIS A 164 -17.52 -16.61 -36.12
C HIS A 164 -17.97 -16.21 -34.72
N GLU A 165 -19.27 -16.20 -34.52
CA GLU A 165 -19.89 -15.83 -33.27
C GLU A 165 -21.12 -16.70 -32.99
N ALA A 166 -21.17 -17.23 -31.78
CA ALA A 166 -22.38 -17.81 -31.23
C ALA A 166 -22.59 -17.29 -29.80
N ARG A 167 -23.39 -16.21 -29.68
CA ARG A 167 -23.63 -15.53 -28.40
C ARG A 167 -25.10 -15.27 -28.14
N GLY A 168 -25.51 -15.53 -26.90
CA GLY A 168 -26.79 -15.11 -26.33
C GLY A 168 -26.57 -14.14 -25.18
N VAL A 169 -27.64 -13.45 -24.76
CA VAL A 169 -27.59 -12.41 -23.71
C VAL A 169 -27.70 -12.90 -22.26
N ASN A 170 -27.94 -14.20 -22.01
CA ASN A 170 -28.20 -14.76 -20.66
C ASN A 170 -27.08 -15.71 -20.17
N ALA A 171 -27.05 -15.93 -18.83
CA ALA A 171 -26.10 -16.72 -18.02
C ALA A 171 -25.83 -18.20 -18.47
N GLU A 172 -25.07 -18.99 -17.68
CA GLU A 172 -24.53 -20.34 -17.99
C GLU A 172 -25.47 -21.33 -18.68
N ALA A 173 -26.79 -21.19 -18.55
CA ALA A 173 -27.77 -21.92 -19.36
C ALA A 173 -27.39 -21.95 -20.85
N ASN A 174 -26.70 -20.92 -21.37
CA ASN A 174 -26.28 -20.78 -22.76
C ASN A 174 -24.82 -21.13 -23.05
N ALA A 175 -24.21 -21.97 -22.21
CA ALA A 175 -22.87 -22.44 -22.49
C ALA A 175 -22.80 -23.27 -23.78
N ASN A 176 -21.63 -23.21 -24.42
CA ASN A 176 -21.30 -24.05 -25.56
C ASN A 176 -20.55 -25.28 -25.06
N PHE A 177 -20.85 -26.43 -25.63
CA PHE A 177 -20.43 -27.71 -25.07
C PHE A 177 -19.70 -28.57 -26.10
N VAL A 178 -18.57 -29.12 -25.68
CA VAL A 178 -17.75 -30.03 -26.46
C VAL A 178 -17.52 -31.31 -25.64
N GLY A 179 -18.06 -32.43 -26.10
CA GLY A 179 -18.03 -33.72 -25.40
C GLY A 179 -18.92 -33.74 -24.16
N VAL A 180 -20.23 -34.02 -24.30
CA VAL A 180 -21.21 -33.93 -23.18
C VAL A 180 -21.54 -35.26 -22.53
N THR A 181 -22.17 -36.22 -23.19
CA THR A 181 -22.24 -37.60 -22.66
C THR A 181 -21.49 -38.57 -23.56
N SER A 182 -20.74 -38.03 -24.52
CA SER A 182 -20.02 -38.78 -25.55
C SER A 182 -18.83 -37.97 -26.07
N THR A 183 -18.39 -38.19 -27.32
CA THR A 183 -17.13 -37.62 -27.84
C THR A 183 -17.35 -36.38 -28.69
N GLY A 184 -16.65 -35.29 -28.39
CA GLY A 184 -16.73 -34.05 -29.18
C GLY A 184 -15.38 -33.37 -29.38
N HIS A 185 -15.17 -32.81 -30.56
CA HIS A 185 -13.93 -32.09 -30.89
C HIS A 185 -14.25 -30.72 -31.49
N LEU A 186 -13.63 -29.67 -30.96
CA LEU A 186 -13.60 -28.34 -31.57
C LEU A 186 -12.18 -28.06 -32.03
N VAL A 187 -12.00 -27.74 -33.30
CA VAL A 187 -10.71 -27.44 -33.91
C VAL A 187 -10.75 -26.06 -34.53
N MET A 188 -9.88 -25.16 -34.08
CA MET A 188 -9.60 -23.89 -34.76
C MET A 188 -8.39 -24.10 -35.68
N GLU A 189 -8.55 -23.82 -36.97
CA GLU A 189 -7.49 -23.83 -37.98
C GLU A 189 -7.13 -22.41 -38.47
N GLY A 190 -7.56 -21.39 -37.71
CA GLY A 190 -7.43 -19.97 -38.02
C GLY A 190 -8.72 -19.21 -37.66
N GLY A 191 -8.86 -17.98 -38.18
CA GLY A 191 -10.05 -17.16 -37.96
C GLY A 191 -10.31 -16.80 -36.49
N SER A 192 -11.54 -16.44 -36.15
CA SER A 192 -11.95 -16.26 -34.76
C SER A 192 -13.30 -16.91 -34.47
N LEU A 193 -13.44 -17.57 -33.33
CA LEU A 193 -14.72 -18.00 -32.78
C LEU A 193 -14.92 -17.33 -31.42
N THR A 194 -15.98 -16.54 -31.30
CA THR A 194 -16.37 -15.98 -30.00
C THR A 194 -17.68 -16.55 -29.47
N LEU A 195 -17.63 -16.90 -28.20
CA LEU A 195 -18.69 -17.55 -27.44
C LEU A 195 -18.92 -16.79 -26.12
N ALA A 196 -20.07 -17.01 -25.49
CA ALA A 196 -20.29 -16.51 -24.13
C ALA A 196 -19.51 -17.34 -23.10
N TYR A 197 -19.76 -18.66 -23.07
CA TYR A 197 -19.12 -19.62 -22.18
C TYR A 197 -18.76 -20.90 -22.94
N LEU A 198 -17.81 -21.65 -22.40
CA LEU A 198 -17.34 -22.91 -22.96
C LEU A 198 -17.26 -24.01 -21.90
N ARG A 199 -17.64 -25.22 -22.27
CA ARG A 199 -17.68 -26.40 -21.40
C ARG A 199 -17.15 -27.59 -22.17
N LEU A 200 -16.18 -28.29 -21.59
CA LEU A 200 -15.44 -29.37 -22.22
C LEU A 200 -15.51 -30.63 -21.37
N ALA A 201 -15.78 -31.77 -21.99
CA ALA A 201 -15.80 -33.08 -21.34
C ALA A 201 -16.66 -33.09 -20.06
N ILE A 202 -17.83 -32.44 -20.15
CA ILE A 202 -18.76 -32.38 -19.02
C ILE A 202 -19.61 -33.65 -18.93
N ASN A 203 -20.43 -33.85 -17.91
CA ASN A 203 -21.46 -34.93 -17.81
C ASN A 203 -20.99 -36.35 -18.27
N SER A 204 -19.73 -36.70 -17.98
CA SER A 204 -19.06 -37.96 -18.40
C SER A 204 -18.71 -38.12 -19.89
N GLY A 205 -18.93 -37.09 -20.71
CA GLY A 205 -18.43 -37.02 -22.07
C GLY A 205 -16.92 -36.79 -22.14
N SER A 206 -16.31 -37.10 -23.27
CA SER A 206 -14.90 -36.84 -23.54
C SER A 206 -14.75 -35.90 -24.72
N GLY A 207 -13.67 -35.13 -24.78
CA GLY A 207 -13.49 -34.23 -25.91
C GLY A 207 -12.19 -33.47 -25.93
N SER A 208 -11.97 -32.77 -27.04
CA SER A 208 -10.84 -31.87 -27.17
C SER A 208 -11.23 -30.54 -27.79
N ILE A 209 -10.50 -29.51 -27.39
CA ILE A 209 -10.49 -28.20 -28.03
C ILE A 209 -9.06 -27.96 -28.47
N THR A 210 -8.86 -27.78 -29.76
CA THR A 210 -7.53 -27.59 -30.34
C THR A 210 -7.49 -26.25 -31.07
N VAL A 211 -6.57 -25.37 -30.70
CA VAL A 211 -6.32 -24.10 -31.36
C VAL A 211 -5.00 -24.20 -32.10
N ASN A 212 -5.04 -24.40 -33.43
CA ASN A 212 -3.86 -24.48 -34.30
C ASN A 212 -3.49 -23.13 -34.93
N GLY A 213 -4.18 -22.06 -34.54
CA GLY A 213 -4.11 -20.72 -35.12
C GLY A 213 -5.41 -19.97 -34.87
N GLY A 214 -5.43 -18.67 -35.18
CA GLY A 214 -6.61 -17.85 -34.95
C GLY A 214 -6.90 -17.55 -33.47
N ARG A 215 -8.16 -17.26 -33.14
CA ARG A 215 -8.59 -16.87 -31.79
C ARG A 215 -9.86 -17.59 -31.36
N LEU A 216 -9.80 -18.32 -30.26
CA LEU A 216 -10.96 -18.84 -29.55
C LEU A 216 -11.22 -17.97 -28.32
N GLU A 217 -12.41 -17.39 -28.21
CA GLU A 217 -12.71 -16.47 -27.12
C GLU A 217 -14.01 -16.85 -26.41
N ALA A 218 -13.97 -16.82 -25.07
CA ALA A 218 -15.17 -16.86 -24.24
C ALA A 218 -15.26 -15.57 -23.43
N THR A 219 -16.32 -14.79 -23.65
CA THR A 219 -16.39 -13.40 -23.18
C THR A 219 -17.09 -13.20 -21.84
N ALA A 220 -17.74 -14.24 -21.30
CA ALA A 220 -18.45 -14.14 -20.03
C ALA A 220 -17.75 -14.91 -18.89
N GLY A 221 -17.97 -14.43 -17.67
CA GLY A 221 -17.38 -14.91 -16.41
C GLY A 221 -17.52 -13.83 -15.32
N SER A 222 -17.57 -14.22 -14.04
CA SER A 222 -17.63 -13.30 -12.90
C SER A 222 -16.84 -13.85 -11.71
N ASP A 223 -16.59 -13.01 -10.70
CA ASP A 223 -15.66 -13.29 -9.59
C ASP A 223 -16.26 -13.95 -8.35
N THR A 224 -17.48 -14.49 -8.40
CA THR A 224 -18.25 -14.68 -7.18
C THR A 224 -18.70 -16.11 -6.94
N ALA A 225 -19.00 -16.38 -5.67
CA ALA A 225 -19.39 -17.65 -5.05
C ALA A 225 -20.66 -18.33 -5.62
N ASP A 226 -21.25 -17.77 -6.67
CA ASP A 226 -22.35 -18.39 -7.41
C ASP A 226 -21.77 -19.18 -8.58
N LEU A 227 -22.38 -20.32 -8.92
CA LEU A 227 -21.92 -21.31 -9.92
C LEU A 227 -21.73 -20.77 -11.37
N ASN A 228 -21.76 -19.45 -11.58
CA ASN A 228 -21.86 -18.75 -12.86
C ASN A 228 -20.54 -18.10 -13.37
N GLY A 229 -19.39 -18.33 -12.72
CA GLY A 229 -18.14 -17.55 -12.92
C GLY A 229 -17.11 -18.06 -13.96
N TYR A 230 -17.27 -19.26 -14.51
CA TYR A 230 -16.23 -19.91 -15.34
C TYR A 230 -16.40 -19.66 -16.84
N ALA A 231 -15.38 -19.07 -17.46
CA ALA A 231 -15.31 -18.91 -18.92
C ALA A 231 -15.13 -20.26 -19.62
N LEU A 232 -14.31 -21.14 -19.04
CA LEU A 232 -14.11 -22.54 -19.46
C LEU A 232 -14.18 -23.47 -18.25
N MET A 233 -14.88 -24.60 -18.38
CA MET A 233 -14.80 -25.72 -17.44
C MET A 233 -14.42 -27.01 -18.18
N ILE A 234 -13.53 -27.79 -17.59
CA ILE A 234 -13.07 -29.07 -18.13
C ILE A 234 -13.34 -30.20 -17.12
N GLY A 235 -14.13 -31.21 -17.51
CA GLY A 235 -14.29 -32.46 -16.76
C GLY A 235 -15.39 -32.51 -15.68
N ASN A 236 -16.28 -31.53 -15.67
CA ASN A 236 -17.26 -31.30 -14.58
C ASN A 236 -18.70 -31.69 -14.94
N ASN A 237 -19.60 -31.75 -13.96
CA ASN A 237 -21.02 -31.67 -14.28
C ASN A 237 -21.34 -30.26 -14.84
N HIS A 238 -22.28 -30.16 -15.80
CA HIS A 238 -22.61 -28.87 -16.42
C HIS A 238 -23.13 -27.79 -15.46
N GLN A 239 -23.63 -28.17 -14.28
CA GLN A 239 -24.06 -27.26 -13.22
C GLN A 239 -23.00 -27.07 -12.13
N ASP A 240 -21.78 -27.55 -12.37
CA ASP A 240 -20.69 -27.57 -11.38
C ASP A 240 -21.11 -28.19 -10.03
N SER A 241 -21.91 -29.27 -10.10
CA SER A 241 -22.44 -30.01 -8.94
C SER A 241 -21.48 -31.10 -8.45
N THR A 242 -21.85 -31.80 -7.37
CA THR A 242 -21.10 -32.95 -6.82
C THR A 242 -21.40 -34.28 -7.52
N ALA A 243 -22.20 -34.28 -8.59
CA ALA A 243 -22.48 -35.48 -9.37
C ALA A 243 -21.18 -36.00 -10.05
N PRO A 244 -20.87 -37.29 -9.96
CA PRO A 244 -19.64 -37.84 -10.51
C PRO A 244 -19.62 -37.82 -12.03
N THR A 245 -18.44 -37.62 -12.60
CA THR A 245 -18.18 -37.60 -14.04
C THR A 245 -16.92 -38.41 -14.38
N TYR A 246 -16.92 -39.10 -15.51
CA TYR A 246 -15.86 -40.08 -15.86
C TYR A 246 -15.10 -39.75 -17.17
N GLY A 247 -15.38 -38.58 -17.74
CA GLY A 247 -14.89 -38.16 -19.04
C GLY A 247 -13.49 -37.57 -19.04
N SER A 248 -12.87 -37.46 -20.21
CA SER A 248 -11.55 -36.82 -20.36
C SER A 248 -11.58 -35.67 -21.35
N GLY A 249 -10.98 -34.55 -20.99
CA GLY A 249 -11.05 -33.27 -21.70
C GLY A 249 -9.67 -32.66 -21.87
N THR A 250 -9.35 -32.22 -23.09
CA THR A 250 -8.06 -31.55 -23.36
C THR A 250 -8.27 -30.24 -24.11
N LEU A 251 -7.76 -29.14 -23.56
CA LEU A 251 -7.52 -27.90 -24.31
C LEU A 251 -6.07 -27.90 -24.80
N THR A 252 -5.85 -27.84 -26.10
CA THR A 252 -4.52 -27.70 -26.71
C THR A 252 -4.43 -26.39 -27.49
N VAL A 253 -3.39 -25.61 -27.26
CA VAL A 253 -3.11 -24.36 -27.97
C VAL A 253 -1.76 -24.50 -28.67
N ASN A 254 -1.79 -24.97 -29.92
CA ASN A 254 -0.62 -25.20 -30.79
C ASN A 254 -0.14 -23.92 -31.52
N GLY A 255 -0.90 -22.83 -31.38
CA GLY A 255 -0.70 -21.55 -32.05
C GLY A 255 -1.93 -20.67 -31.85
N GLY A 256 -1.86 -19.39 -32.20
CA GLY A 256 -2.99 -18.46 -31.99
C GLY A 256 -3.26 -18.17 -30.50
N GLU A 257 -4.51 -17.84 -30.18
CA GLU A 257 -4.91 -17.37 -28.85
C GLU A 257 -6.21 -18.06 -28.36
N ALA A 258 -6.19 -18.57 -27.13
CA ALA A 258 -7.37 -18.92 -26.34
C ALA A 258 -7.59 -17.82 -25.29
N LEU A 259 -8.61 -16.99 -25.47
CA LEU A 259 -8.86 -15.78 -24.67
C LEU A 259 -10.10 -15.95 -23.77
N PHE A 260 -9.86 -16.01 -22.47
CA PHE A 260 -10.86 -16.19 -21.41
C PHE A 260 -10.72 -15.15 -20.30
N THR A 261 -10.28 -13.93 -20.62
CA THR A 261 -9.85 -12.90 -19.65
C THR A 261 -10.93 -12.38 -18.70
N ASN A 262 -12.20 -12.53 -19.07
CA ASN A 262 -13.33 -12.12 -18.23
C ASN A 262 -13.74 -13.21 -17.21
N GLY A 263 -13.14 -14.41 -17.25
CA GLY A 263 -13.55 -15.52 -16.40
C GLY A 263 -12.40 -16.44 -15.99
N ILE A 264 -12.76 -17.48 -15.25
CA ILE A 264 -11.83 -18.48 -14.73
C ILE A 264 -11.80 -19.68 -15.68
N VAL A 265 -10.63 -20.30 -15.86
CA VAL A 265 -10.50 -21.63 -16.47
C VAL A 265 -10.49 -22.66 -15.36
N LYS A 266 -11.49 -23.53 -15.33
CA LYS A 266 -11.65 -24.55 -14.30
C LYS A 266 -11.29 -25.94 -14.80
N VAL A 267 -10.54 -26.68 -14.00
CA VAL A 267 -10.06 -28.04 -14.32
C VAL A 267 -10.35 -29.00 -13.17
N GLY A 268 -10.96 -30.14 -13.50
CA GLY A 268 -11.22 -31.23 -12.56
C GLY A 268 -12.69 -31.39 -12.22
N SER A 269 -12.98 -32.00 -11.07
CA SER A 269 -14.34 -32.19 -10.59
C SER A 269 -14.46 -31.98 -9.09
N LYS A 270 -15.56 -31.36 -8.64
CA LYS A 270 -15.91 -31.26 -7.22
C LYS A 270 -16.23 -32.61 -6.59
N SER A 271 -16.66 -33.59 -7.38
CA SER A 271 -17.01 -34.92 -6.88
C SER A 271 -15.75 -35.74 -6.60
N SER A 272 -15.63 -36.32 -5.41
CA SER A 272 -14.52 -37.21 -5.03
C SER A 272 -14.51 -38.55 -5.78
N ASP A 273 -15.58 -38.87 -6.51
CA ASP A 273 -15.73 -40.14 -7.24
C ASP A 273 -15.60 -40.01 -8.76
N SER A 274 -15.42 -38.80 -9.26
CA SER A 274 -15.09 -38.56 -10.67
C SER A 274 -13.76 -39.21 -11.05
N THR A 275 -13.63 -39.63 -12.30
CA THR A 275 -12.39 -40.18 -12.89
C THR A 275 -12.14 -39.57 -14.27
N GLY A 276 -11.01 -39.91 -14.90
CA GLY A 276 -10.62 -39.39 -16.21
C GLY A 276 -9.44 -38.43 -16.13
N ALA A 277 -9.04 -37.88 -17.28
CA ALA A 277 -7.89 -36.99 -17.41
C ALA A 277 -8.31 -35.64 -17.99
N GLN A 278 -7.93 -34.56 -17.30
CA GLN A 278 -8.17 -33.19 -17.73
C GLN A 278 -6.83 -32.49 -17.98
N ALA A 279 -6.67 -31.91 -19.16
CA ALA A 279 -5.41 -31.37 -19.60
C ALA A 279 -5.55 -29.99 -20.24
N ILE A 280 -4.57 -29.13 -19.97
CA ILE A 280 -4.30 -27.91 -20.72
C ILE A 280 -2.88 -28.04 -21.27
N VAL A 281 -2.72 -27.88 -22.58
CA VAL A 281 -1.44 -28.02 -23.29
C VAL A 281 -1.17 -26.74 -24.07
N LEU A 282 -0.11 -26.02 -23.70
CA LEU A 282 0.32 -24.77 -24.32
C LEU A 282 1.55 -25.05 -25.20
N ASN A 283 1.33 -25.33 -26.48
CA ASN A 283 2.33 -25.79 -27.43
C ASN A 283 2.63 -24.72 -28.51
N GLY A 284 3.07 -23.53 -28.10
CA GLY A 284 3.47 -22.42 -28.96
C GLY A 284 2.50 -21.22 -29.05
N GLY A 285 1.19 -21.41 -28.80
CA GLY A 285 0.22 -20.30 -28.75
C GLY A 285 0.02 -19.70 -27.36
N ALA A 286 -0.99 -18.84 -27.19
CA ALA A 286 -1.28 -18.15 -25.93
C ALA A 286 -2.61 -18.59 -25.30
N LEU A 287 -2.59 -18.88 -23.99
CA LEU A 287 -3.77 -18.95 -23.14
C LEU A 287 -3.80 -17.70 -22.26
N ALA A 288 -4.78 -16.84 -22.48
CA ALA A 288 -5.02 -15.67 -21.65
C ALA A 288 -6.28 -15.89 -20.80
N THR A 289 -6.15 -15.87 -19.48
CA THR A 289 -7.25 -16.14 -18.53
C THR A 289 -7.10 -15.28 -17.30
N ARG A 290 -8.12 -15.19 -16.45
CA ARG A 290 -7.97 -14.49 -15.16
C ARG A 290 -7.18 -15.30 -14.14
N ARG A 291 -7.47 -16.59 -14.05
CA ARG A 291 -6.77 -17.61 -13.25
C ARG A 291 -7.17 -19.02 -13.68
N ILE A 292 -6.39 -20.02 -13.27
CA ILE A 292 -6.73 -21.45 -13.43
C ILE A 292 -7.16 -22.01 -12.06
N TYR A 293 -8.42 -22.42 -11.95
CA TYR A 293 -8.95 -23.03 -10.72
C TYR A 293 -9.00 -24.55 -10.83
N VAL A 294 -8.51 -25.23 -9.80
CA VAL A 294 -8.31 -26.68 -9.79
C VAL A 294 -9.12 -27.32 -8.66
N ASP A 295 -10.03 -28.22 -9.02
CA ASP A 295 -10.87 -28.93 -8.05
C ASP A 295 -10.11 -30.05 -7.30
N ALA A 296 -10.59 -30.38 -6.11
CA ALA A 296 -9.95 -31.28 -5.15
C ALA A 296 -9.91 -32.77 -5.54
N CYS A 297 -10.70 -33.23 -6.51
CA CYS A 297 -10.84 -34.68 -6.74
C CYS A 297 -9.50 -35.34 -7.10
N THR A 298 -9.06 -36.29 -6.29
CA THR A 298 -7.75 -36.94 -6.43
C THR A 298 -7.70 -38.04 -7.48
N LYS A 299 -8.85 -38.58 -7.87
CA LYS A 299 -8.98 -39.63 -8.89
C LYS A 299 -8.98 -39.09 -10.33
N VAL A 300 -9.16 -37.78 -10.50
CA VAL A 300 -9.09 -37.11 -11.81
C VAL A 300 -7.67 -36.60 -12.02
N ALA A 301 -6.96 -37.13 -13.01
CA ALA A 301 -5.65 -36.64 -13.40
C ALA A 301 -5.76 -35.23 -13.98
N LYS A 302 -4.94 -34.29 -13.47
CA LYS A 302 -4.94 -32.89 -13.90
C LYS A 302 -3.54 -32.51 -14.36
N THR A 303 -3.44 -32.05 -15.60
CA THR A 303 -2.15 -31.70 -16.20
C THR A 303 -2.21 -30.31 -16.83
N LEU A 304 -1.19 -29.50 -16.54
CA LEU A 304 -0.88 -28.29 -17.30
C LEU A 304 0.49 -28.50 -17.93
N THR A 305 0.58 -28.46 -19.25
CA THR A 305 1.84 -28.66 -19.97
C THR A 305 2.22 -27.40 -20.70
N PHE A 306 3.42 -26.90 -20.45
CA PHE A 306 4.03 -25.87 -21.25
C PHE A 306 5.02 -26.48 -22.24
N ASN A 307 4.88 -26.16 -23.51
CA ASN A 307 5.80 -26.53 -24.58
C ASN A 307 5.98 -25.35 -25.54
N GLY A 308 6.47 -24.23 -25.02
CA GLY A 308 6.70 -22.99 -25.76
C GLY A 308 5.48 -22.08 -25.89
N GLY A 309 4.31 -22.48 -25.36
CA GLY A 309 3.12 -21.62 -25.30
C GLY A 309 3.13 -20.69 -24.08
N THR A 310 2.45 -19.55 -24.23
CA THR A 310 2.38 -18.47 -23.22
C THR A 310 1.11 -18.59 -22.37
N LEU A 311 1.27 -18.64 -21.06
CA LEU A 311 0.17 -18.38 -20.12
C LEU A 311 0.22 -16.91 -19.70
N ARG A 312 -0.88 -16.18 -19.93
CA ARG A 312 -1.02 -14.77 -19.58
C ARG A 312 -2.21 -14.58 -18.63
N LEU A 313 -2.00 -13.89 -17.52
CA LEU A 313 -3.08 -13.56 -16.58
C LEU A 313 -3.51 -12.09 -16.64
N SER A 314 -4.81 -11.85 -16.40
CA SER A 314 -5.44 -10.52 -16.38
C SER A 314 -5.65 -9.92 -14.98
N GLY A 315 -5.10 -10.53 -13.92
CA GLY A 315 -5.21 -10.03 -12.55
C GLY A 315 -4.08 -10.52 -11.65
N SER A 316 -3.88 -9.86 -10.51
CA SER A 316 -2.90 -10.27 -9.48
C SER A 316 -3.41 -11.43 -8.64
N GLY A 317 -2.50 -12.21 -8.05
CA GLY A 317 -2.82 -13.31 -7.14
C GLY A 317 -2.21 -14.65 -7.57
N ALA A 318 -2.84 -15.76 -7.16
CA ALA A 318 -2.37 -17.08 -7.51
C ALA A 318 -2.60 -17.38 -9.00
N LEU A 319 -1.55 -17.83 -9.70
CA LEU A 319 -1.61 -18.26 -11.10
C LEU A 319 -2.53 -19.49 -11.25
N ILE A 320 -2.39 -20.40 -10.29
CA ILE A 320 -3.16 -21.63 -10.18
C ILE A 320 -3.63 -21.74 -8.74
N ASP A 321 -4.94 -21.89 -8.54
CA ASP A 321 -5.55 -21.93 -7.22
C ASP A 321 -6.66 -22.99 -7.11
N GLY A 322 -7.31 -23.05 -5.94
CA GLY A 322 -8.28 -24.08 -5.60
C GLY A 322 -7.69 -25.26 -4.84
N PRO A 323 -8.55 -26.10 -4.25
CA PRO A 323 -8.12 -27.18 -3.34
C PRO A 323 -7.33 -28.28 -4.04
N GLY A 324 -7.44 -28.42 -5.36
CA GLY A 324 -6.66 -29.35 -6.16
C GLY A 324 -5.26 -28.86 -6.54
N ALA A 325 -4.97 -27.57 -6.36
CA ALA A 325 -3.67 -27.00 -6.71
C ALA A 325 -2.54 -27.48 -5.78
N THR A 326 -2.87 -27.83 -4.53
CA THR A 326 -1.89 -28.17 -3.47
C THR A 326 -1.99 -29.60 -2.97
N ASN A 327 -3.00 -30.38 -3.39
CA ASN A 327 -3.22 -31.75 -2.91
C ASN A 327 -2.43 -32.83 -3.68
N GLY A 328 -1.48 -32.43 -4.52
CA GLY A 328 -0.62 -33.33 -5.30
C GLY A 328 -1.24 -33.92 -6.57
N THR A 329 -2.45 -33.49 -6.96
CA THR A 329 -3.18 -34.08 -8.10
C THR A 329 -2.99 -33.32 -9.41
N LEU A 330 -2.55 -32.07 -9.32
CA LEU A 330 -2.10 -31.27 -10.44
C LEU A 330 -0.61 -31.50 -10.69
N THR A 331 -0.28 -31.79 -11.94
CA THR A 331 1.11 -31.80 -12.43
C THR A 331 1.31 -30.69 -13.46
N VAL A 332 2.36 -29.88 -13.27
CA VAL A 332 2.72 -28.81 -14.20
C VAL A 332 4.03 -29.17 -14.89
N HIS A 333 3.97 -29.52 -16.18
CA HIS A 333 5.10 -30.02 -16.95
C HIS A 333 5.72 -28.93 -17.83
N VAL A 334 7.04 -28.98 -17.96
CA VAL A 334 7.84 -28.15 -18.86
C VAL A 334 8.46 -29.05 -19.93
N GLY A 335 7.89 -29.02 -21.13
CA GLY A 335 8.41 -29.71 -22.32
C GLY A 335 9.58 -28.97 -22.96
N ASP A 336 10.00 -29.42 -24.14
CA ASP A 336 11.19 -28.92 -24.85
C ASP A 336 11.12 -27.43 -25.20
N GLY A 337 9.92 -26.91 -25.52
CA GLY A 337 9.69 -25.50 -25.80
C GLY A 337 9.72 -24.59 -24.56
N GLY A 338 9.70 -25.16 -23.36
CA GLY A 338 9.75 -24.41 -22.10
C GLY A 338 8.40 -23.83 -21.64
N ALA A 339 8.40 -23.31 -20.42
CA ALA A 339 7.31 -22.55 -19.82
C ALA A 339 7.45 -21.07 -20.14
N VAL A 340 6.40 -20.47 -20.69
CA VAL A 340 6.35 -19.03 -20.92
C VAL A 340 5.19 -18.44 -20.11
N ILE A 341 5.51 -17.54 -19.19
CA ILE A 341 4.55 -16.89 -18.30
C ILE A 341 4.65 -15.38 -18.48
N ASP A 342 3.57 -14.74 -18.93
CA ASP A 342 3.45 -13.29 -19.05
C ASP A 342 2.57 -12.75 -17.91
N THR A 343 3.17 -11.96 -17.02
CA THR A 343 2.45 -11.37 -15.89
C THR A 343 1.67 -10.11 -16.26
N GLY A 344 1.84 -9.55 -17.46
CA GLY A 344 1.40 -8.19 -17.73
C GLY A 344 1.96 -7.23 -16.68
N ALA A 345 1.12 -6.40 -16.06
CA ALA A 345 1.49 -5.51 -14.95
C ALA A 345 1.23 -6.11 -13.55
N HIS A 346 0.85 -7.38 -13.46
CA HIS A 346 0.31 -8.00 -12.24
C HIS A 346 1.37 -8.70 -11.39
N ALA A 347 1.08 -8.87 -10.10
CA ALA A 347 1.88 -9.69 -9.19
C ALA A 347 1.26 -11.08 -9.10
N LEU A 348 1.97 -12.10 -9.58
CA LEU A 348 1.49 -13.48 -9.66
C LEU A 348 2.30 -14.42 -8.77
N THR A 349 1.64 -15.40 -8.17
CA THR A 349 2.29 -16.50 -7.42
C THR A 349 1.99 -17.84 -8.08
N LEU A 350 3.03 -18.62 -8.39
CA LEU A 350 2.93 -20.00 -8.83
C LEU A 350 3.43 -20.93 -7.72
N ALA A 351 2.48 -21.62 -7.08
CA ALA A 351 2.79 -22.56 -6.00
C ALA A 351 3.17 -23.97 -6.46
N PRO A 352 2.47 -24.60 -7.43
CA PRO A 352 2.89 -25.88 -7.96
C PRO A 352 4.29 -25.83 -8.58
N PRO A 353 5.15 -26.84 -8.36
CA PRO A 353 6.47 -26.88 -8.97
C PRO A 353 6.37 -27.07 -10.49
N LEU A 354 7.27 -26.41 -11.23
CA LEU A 354 7.45 -26.64 -12.66
C LEU A 354 8.34 -27.88 -12.84
N LEU A 355 7.75 -28.98 -13.31
CA LEU A 355 8.43 -30.27 -13.44
C LEU A 355 8.99 -30.44 -14.84
N GLY A 356 10.27 -30.82 -14.94
CA GLY A 356 10.91 -31.10 -16.23
C GLY A 356 10.30 -32.32 -16.92
N ALA A 357 9.83 -32.15 -18.16
CA ALA A 357 9.41 -33.21 -19.07
C ALA A 357 10.19 -33.19 -20.40
N GLY A 358 11.11 -32.24 -20.55
CA GLY A 358 11.95 -32.04 -21.73
C GLY A 358 13.13 -31.12 -21.43
N SER A 359 13.77 -30.56 -22.46
CA SER A 359 14.95 -29.68 -22.31
C SER A 359 14.62 -28.21 -22.02
N GLY A 360 13.35 -27.84 -21.99
CA GLY A 360 12.92 -26.45 -21.82
C GLY A 360 13.13 -25.90 -20.41
N GLY A 361 13.12 -24.58 -20.31
CA GLY A 361 13.23 -23.84 -19.04
C GLY A 361 12.04 -22.91 -18.81
N LEU A 362 12.20 -21.89 -17.96
CA LEU A 362 11.18 -20.88 -17.68
C LEU A 362 11.53 -19.55 -18.36
N THR A 363 10.58 -18.94 -19.06
CA THR A 363 10.67 -17.56 -19.56
C THR A 363 9.55 -16.71 -18.96
N LYS A 364 9.95 -15.63 -18.30
CA LYS A 364 9.06 -14.66 -17.65
C LYS A 364 8.99 -13.38 -18.47
N PHE A 365 7.78 -12.99 -18.88
CA PHE A 365 7.46 -11.71 -19.53
C PHE A 365 6.53 -10.85 -18.66
N GLY A 366 6.30 -9.60 -19.09
CA GLY A 366 5.44 -8.63 -18.41
C GLY A 366 6.17 -7.83 -17.34
N ALA A 367 5.80 -6.57 -17.16
CA ALA A 367 6.42 -5.65 -16.20
C ALA A 367 6.15 -6.01 -14.72
N GLY A 368 5.11 -6.80 -14.44
CA GLY A 368 4.76 -7.28 -13.11
C GLY A 368 5.70 -8.35 -12.54
N SER A 369 5.36 -8.87 -11.36
CA SER A 369 6.20 -9.85 -10.65
C SER A 369 5.65 -11.28 -10.75
N LEU A 370 6.55 -12.27 -10.78
CA LEU A 370 6.22 -13.69 -10.65
C LEU A 370 6.96 -14.26 -9.44
N MET A 371 6.24 -14.77 -8.45
CA MET A 371 6.78 -15.50 -7.31
C MET A 371 6.63 -17.00 -7.51
N LEU A 372 7.75 -17.73 -7.47
CA LEU A 372 7.76 -19.20 -7.48
C LEU A 372 7.91 -19.68 -6.04
N THR A 373 7.04 -20.58 -5.56
CA THR A 373 7.18 -21.15 -4.20
C THR A 373 7.45 -22.66 -4.17
N GLY A 374 7.11 -23.37 -5.25
CA GLY A 374 7.39 -24.80 -5.41
C GLY A 374 8.80 -25.09 -5.94
N ALA A 375 9.40 -26.19 -5.44
CA ALA A 375 10.68 -26.70 -5.90
C ALA A 375 10.61 -27.22 -7.35
N SER A 376 10.99 -26.39 -8.30
CA SER A 376 10.93 -26.71 -9.74
C SER A 376 12.14 -27.56 -10.18
N THR A 377 11.94 -28.46 -11.14
CA THR A 377 12.94 -29.46 -11.57
C THR A 377 13.25 -29.44 -13.07
N TYR A 378 12.75 -28.45 -13.81
CA TYR A 378 13.12 -28.26 -15.21
C TYR A 378 14.62 -27.99 -15.37
N LEU A 379 15.19 -28.43 -16.50
CA LEU A 379 16.63 -28.40 -16.74
C LEU A 379 17.09 -27.23 -17.62
N GLY A 380 16.19 -26.68 -18.44
CA GLY A 380 16.51 -25.55 -19.31
C GLY A 380 16.63 -24.22 -18.55
N PRO A 381 17.14 -23.16 -19.21
CA PRO A 381 17.46 -21.89 -18.57
C PRO A 381 16.22 -21.14 -18.06
N THR A 382 16.38 -20.41 -16.95
CA THR A 382 15.43 -19.42 -16.47
C THR A 382 15.75 -18.06 -17.06
N ARG A 383 14.81 -17.45 -17.78
CA ARG A 383 14.94 -16.18 -18.48
C ARG A 383 13.93 -15.17 -17.94
N VAL A 384 14.41 -14.08 -17.35
CA VAL A 384 13.57 -12.95 -16.92
C VAL A 384 13.66 -11.87 -17.98
N MET A 385 12.65 -11.80 -18.84
CA MET A 385 12.58 -10.89 -19.99
C MET A 385 11.70 -9.66 -19.71
N GLY A 386 11.01 -9.62 -18.56
CA GLY A 386 10.24 -8.48 -18.08
C GLY A 386 9.98 -8.57 -16.58
N GLY A 387 10.00 -7.43 -15.91
CA GLY A 387 9.59 -7.29 -14.51
C GLY A 387 10.53 -8.01 -13.52
N LEU A 388 9.95 -8.52 -12.44
CA LEU A 388 10.67 -9.15 -11.32
C LEU A 388 10.32 -10.64 -11.21
N LEU A 389 11.32 -11.51 -11.15
CA LEU A 389 11.15 -12.90 -10.72
C LEU A 389 11.53 -13.02 -9.25
N ARG A 390 10.63 -13.49 -8.40
CA ARG A 390 10.90 -13.77 -6.99
C ARG A 390 10.98 -15.28 -6.75
N LEU A 391 12.05 -15.71 -6.10
CA LEU A 391 12.24 -17.08 -5.65
C LEU A 391 11.81 -17.16 -4.19
N GLY A 392 10.75 -17.90 -3.90
CA GLY A 392 10.18 -18.07 -2.57
C GLY A 392 10.34 -19.49 -2.03
N GLY A 393 10.60 -19.65 -0.74
CA GLY A 393 10.59 -20.95 -0.05
C GLY A 393 11.55 -21.97 -0.68
N THR A 394 11.06 -23.18 -0.95
CA THR A 394 11.87 -24.27 -1.55
C THR A 394 12.28 -24.04 -3.00
N ALA A 395 11.76 -23.00 -3.66
CA ALA A 395 12.11 -22.65 -5.03
C ALA A 395 13.51 -22.01 -5.16
N THR A 396 14.20 -21.70 -4.06
CA THR A 396 15.59 -21.22 -4.05
C THR A 396 16.60 -22.25 -4.58
N ALA A 397 16.21 -23.52 -4.72
CA ALA A 397 17.01 -24.59 -5.30
C ALA A 397 17.03 -24.61 -6.84
N LEU A 398 16.65 -23.53 -7.54
CA LEU A 398 16.80 -23.44 -8.99
C LEU A 398 18.27 -23.67 -9.38
N GLN A 399 18.59 -24.88 -9.85
CA GLN A 399 19.88 -25.25 -10.41
C GLN A 399 20.14 -24.92 -11.90
N PRO A 400 19.20 -24.42 -12.73
CA PRO A 400 19.51 -24.11 -14.12
C PRO A 400 20.25 -22.76 -14.27
N ASP A 401 20.60 -22.45 -15.51
CA ASP A 401 21.23 -21.19 -15.89
C ASP A 401 20.22 -20.04 -15.74
N LEU A 402 20.60 -18.92 -15.10
CA LEU A 402 19.75 -17.74 -14.92
C LEU A 402 20.20 -16.61 -15.84
N ALA A 403 19.28 -16.13 -16.68
CA ALA A 403 19.48 -14.95 -17.51
C ALA A 403 18.43 -13.89 -17.18
N VAL A 404 18.87 -12.66 -16.90
CA VAL A 404 17.98 -11.53 -16.58
C VAL A 404 18.26 -10.40 -17.56
N ALA A 405 17.24 -9.99 -18.32
CA ALA A 405 17.37 -8.86 -19.24
C ALA A 405 17.61 -7.55 -18.48
N SER A 406 18.28 -6.60 -19.13
CA SER A 406 18.50 -5.26 -18.59
C SER A 406 17.19 -4.59 -18.17
N GLY A 407 17.16 -3.97 -16.98
CA GLY A 407 15.96 -3.33 -16.43
C GLY A 407 14.96 -4.29 -15.79
N CYS A 408 15.21 -5.60 -15.81
CA CYS A 408 14.44 -6.59 -15.07
C CYS A 408 15.11 -6.90 -13.73
N GLY A 409 14.52 -7.78 -12.93
CA GLY A 409 15.12 -8.17 -11.66
C GLY A 409 14.88 -9.60 -11.22
N VAL A 410 15.67 -10.00 -10.24
CA VAL A 410 15.49 -11.20 -9.42
C VAL A 410 15.39 -10.80 -7.96
N SER A 411 14.52 -11.47 -7.21
CA SER A 411 14.33 -11.27 -5.77
C SER A 411 14.51 -12.58 -5.04
N LEU A 412 15.34 -12.55 -3.99
CA LEU A 412 15.52 -13.64 -3.03
C LEU A 412 14.71 -13.43 -1.76
N SER A 413 13.88 -12.38 -1.71
CA SER A 413 13.05 -12.10 -0.54
C SER A 413 11.96 -13.15 -0.37
N ASP A 414 12.27 -14.16 0.43
CA ASP A 414 11.46 -15.32 0.72
C ASP A 414 11.15 -15.52 2.22
N GLY A 415 11.63 -14.61 3.06
CA GLY A 415 11.53 -14.66 4.51
C GLY A 415 12.66 -15.41 5.22
N ALA A 416 13.61 -15.98 4.49
CA ALA A 416 14.80 -16.61 5.00
C ALA A 416 16.05 -15.95 4.43
N LEU A 417 17.12 -15.90 5.23
CA LEU A 417 18.42 -15.47 4.72
C LEU A 417 19.07 -16.63 3.95
N THR A 418 19.05 -16.55 2.64
CA THR A 418 19.43 -17.64 1.74
C THR A 418 20.66 -17.31 0.89
N VAL A 419 21.42 -18.36 0.56
CA VAL A 419 22.51 -18.28 -0.42
C VAL A 419 22.01 -18.88 -1.72
N PHE A 420 21.84 -18.03 -2.74
CA PHE A 420 21.42 -18.47 -4.07
C PHE A 420 22.63 -18.62 -4.99
N ALA A 421 22.83 -19.81 -5.54
CA ALA A 421 23.98 -20.15 -6.37
C ALA A 421 23.52 -20.80 -7.69
N PRO A 422 23.20 -20.00 -8.74
CA PRO A 422 22.84 -20.52 -10.05
C PRO A 422 24.04 -21.17 -10.74
N ARG A 423 23.78 -22.11 -11.66
CA ARG A 423 24.86 -22.82 -12.39
C ARG A 423 25.58 -21.93 -13.40
N ALA A 424 24.85 -21.04 -14.06
CA ALA A 424 25.38 -19.98 -14.90
C ALA A 424 24.53 -18.73 -14.71
N LEU A 425 25.14 -17.55 -14.90
CA LEU A 425 24.49 -16.27 -14.68
C LEU A 425 24.81 -15.29 -15.81
N ALA A 426 23.78 -14.69 -16.40
CA ALA A 426 23.94 -13.68 -17.44
C ALA A 426 22.96 -12.51 -17.25
N PHE A 427 23.48 -11.33 -16.97
CA PHE A 427 22.70 -10.11 -16.83
C PHE A 427 22.91 -9.16 -18.02
N GLY A 428 21.82 -8.57 -18.49
CA GLY A 428 21.85 -7.58 -19.57
C GLY A 428 22.53 -6.27 -19.16
N SER A 429 23.08 -5.56 -20.14
CA SER A 429 23.94 -4.37 -19.92
C SER A 429 23.27 -3.01 -20.16
N ALA A 430 22.17 -2.94 -20.91
CA ALA A 430 21.60 -1.65 -21.33
C ALA A 430 21.03 -0.80 -20.17
N ALA A 431 20.62 -1.42 -19.07
CA ALA A 431 20.04 -0.81 -17.88
C ALA A 431 20.30 -1.73 -16.67
N PRO A 432 20.34 -1.19 -15.43
CA PRO A 432 20.62 -2.00 -14.24
C PRO A 432 19.67 -3.19 -14.11
N VAL A 433 20.23 -4.35 -13.75
CA VAL A 433 19.44 -5.49 -13.27
C VAL A 433 19.25 -5.34 -11.77
N THR A 434 18.00 -5.45 -11.33
CA THR A 434 17.66 -5.37 -9.90
C THR A 434 17.90 -6.72 -9.22
N VAL A 435 18.61 -6.71 -8.10
CA VAL A 435 18.79 -7.87 -7.22
C VAL A 435 18.27 -7.50 -5.84
N GLU A 436 17.09 -8.01 -5.48
CA GLU A 436 16.48 -7.78 -4.18
C GLU A 436 16.90 -8.87 -3.19
N LEU A 437 17.41 -8.45 -2.03
CA LEU A 437 18.05 -9.29 -1.01
C LEU A 437 17.54 -8.91 0.38
N GLU A 438 17.22 -9.89 1.21
CA GLU A 438 16.87 -9.69 2.61
C GLU A 438 18.08 -9.37 3.48
N THR A 439 17.87 -8.56 4.50
CA THR A 439 18.84 -8.20 5.54
C THR A 439 18.20 -8.42 6.90
N ALA A 440 18.97 -8.92 7.86
CA ALA A 440 18.50 -9.19 9.21
C ALA A 440 18.16 -7.88 9.96
N GLY A 441 17.09 -7.94 10.76
CA GLY A 441 16.68 -6.81 11.61
C GLY A 441 17.62 -6.54 12.78
N ASP A 442 18.35 -7.56 13.25
CA ASP A 442 19.15 -7.54 14.49
C ASP A 442 20.66 -7.80 14.30
N SER A 443 21.08 -8.39 13.18
CA SER A 443 22.49 -8.66 12.83
C SER A 443 22.88 -8.17 11.43
N ALA A 444 24.17 -8.26 11.06
CA ALA A 444 24.65 -7.91 9.73
C ALA A 444 24.48 -9.06 8.70
N ALA A 445 23.60 -10.02 8.98
CA ALA A 445 23.30 -11.12 8.08
C ALA A 445 22.40 -10.67 6.93
N SER A 446 22.54 -11.30 5.75
CA SER A 446 21.75 -11.00 4.55
C SER A 446 21.63 -12.22 3.65
N ASP A 447 20.71 -12.14 2.69
CA ASP A 447 20.77 -12.98 1.49
C ASP A 447 22.09 -12.75 0.74
N ARG A 448 22.50 -13.77 -0.01
CA ARG A 448 23.70 -13.71 -0.83
C ARG A 448 23.49 -14.34 -2.19
N LEU A 449 23.80 -13.61 -3.26
CA LEU A 449 23.92 -14.15 -4.61
C LEU A 449 25.37 -14.61 -4.87
N VAL A 450 25.54 -15.86 -5.30
CA VAL A 450 26.84 -16.41 -5.69
C VAL A 450 27.00 -16.31 -7.20
N LEU A 451 28.11 -15.72 -7.63
CA LEU A 451 28.48 -15.58 -9.02
C LEU A 451 29.26 -16.84 -9.47
N PRO A 452 28.67 -17.68 -10.33
CA PRO A 452 29.35 -18.86 -10.86
C PRO A 452 30.48 -18.47 -11.82
N ALA A 453 31.31 -19.46 -12.17
CA ALA A 453 32.38 -19.25 -13.13
C ALA A 453 31.80 -18.79 -14.49
N GLY A 454 32.42 -17.77 -15.09
CA GLY A 454 31.94 -17.17 -16.33
C GLY A 454 30.64 -16.35 -16.21
N ALA A 455 30.23 -15.94 -15.00
CA ALA A 455 29.10 -15.03 -14.82
C ALA A 455 29.30 -13.72 -15.59
N VAL A 456 28.28 -13.33 -16.36
CA VAL A 456 28.26 -12.07 -17.12
C VAL A 456 27.43 -11.05 -16.36
N LEU A 457 28.08 -9.96 -15.95
CA LEU A 457 27.48 -8.85 -15.19
C LEU A 457 27.88 -7.52 -15.81
N ASP A 458 27.04 -6.51 -15.60
CA ASP A 458 27.38 -5.13 -15.90
C ASP A 458 26.85 -4.23 -14.78
N ARG A 459 25.71 -3.56 -14.97
CA ARG A 459 25.12 -2.66 -13.98
C ARG A 459 24.16 -3.43 -13.07
N LEU A 460 24.39 -3.34 -11.76
CA LEU A 460 23.51 -3.91 -10.74
C LEU A 460 22.87 -2.84 -9.86
N ALA A 461 21.61 -3.07 -9.52
CA ALA A 461 20.89 -2.29 -8.52
C ALA A 461 20.44 -3.23 -7.39
N PHE A 462 21.01 -3.08 -6.20
CA PHE A 462 20.65 -3.87 -5.04
C PHE A 462 19.43 -3.27 -4.34
N GLY A 463 18.42 -4.08 -4.07
CA GLY A 463 17.25 -3.72 -3.26
C GLY A 463 17.32 -4.40 -1.90
N PRO A 464 17.95 -3.80 -0.88
CA PRO A 464 17.98 -4.39 0.45
C PRO A 464 16.60 -4.24 1.10
N VAL A 465 16.00 -5.35 1.52
CA VAL A 465 14.72 -5.39 2.23
C VAL A 465 14.87 -6.03 3.61
N VAL A 466 13.95 -5.77 4.52
CA VAL A 466 13.94 -6.39 5.85
C VAL A 466 13.45 -7.83 5.70
N GLN A 467 14.17 -8.78 6.30
CA GLN A 467 13.84 -10.20 6.27
C GLN A 467 12.34 -10.46 6.56
N GLY A 468 11.69 -11.27 5.72
CA GLY A 468 10.27 -11.62 5.87
C GLY A 468 9.31 -10.55 5.36
N THR A 469 9.82 -9.47 4.77
CA THR A 469 9.01 -8.35 4.29
C THR A 469 9.49 -7.85 2.93
N GLN A 470 8.71 -6.97 2.31
CA GLN A 470 9.13 -6.21 1.12
C GLN A 470 9.48 -4.77 1.47
N ILE A 471 9.63 -4.47 2.76
CA ILE A 471 9.95 -3.14 3.24
C ILE A 471 11.44 -2.93 3.09
N ARG A 472 11.83 -1.80 2.52
CA ARG A 472 13.22 -1.36 2.41
C ARG A 472 13.95 -1.49 3.75
N SER A 473 15.15 -2.07 3.71
CA SER A 473 16.06 -2.04 4.84
C SER A 473 16.76 -0.69 4.94
N THR A 474 16.70 -0.09 6.12
CA THR A 474 17.32 1.19 6.45
C THR A 474 18.35 1.08 7.55
N ARG A 475 18.59 -0.13 8.05
CA ARG A 475 19.49 -0.37 9.17
C ARG A 475 20.94 -0.20 8.71
N PRO A 476 21.73 0.64 9.40
CA PRO A 476 23.17 0.70 9.13
C PRO A 476 23.84 -0.64 9.43
N GLY A 477 24.77 -1.05 8.57
CA GLY A 477 25.45 -2.33 8.68
C GLY A 477 26.21 -2.72 7.42
N ASP A 478 27.04 -3.74 7.56
CA ASP A 478 27.87 -4.32 6.51
C ASP A 478 27.31 -5.69 6.12
N TYR A 479 26.58 -5.73 5.01
CA TYR A 479 25.85 -6.90 4.55
C TYR A 479 26.58 -7.57 3.39
N THR A 480 27.00 -8.83 3.54
CA THR A 480 27.68 -9.57 2.46
C THR A 480 26.67 -10.05 1.43
N VAL A 481 26.51 -9.28 0.35
CA VAL A 481 25.46 -9.46 -0.66
C VAL A 481 25.88 -10.31 -1.85
N LEU A 482 27.19 -10.40 -2.14
CA LEU A 482 27.72 -11.27 -3.19
C LEU A 482 28.87 -12.15 -2.71
N ALA A 483 29.00 -13.31 -3.32
CA ALA A 483 30.26 -14.05 -3.40
C ALA A 483 30.58 -14.41 -4.85
N TYR A 484 31.84 -14.58 -5.19
CA TYR A 484 32.27 -14.91 -6.55
C TYR A 484 33.35 -15.99 -6.58
N THR A 485 33.45 -16.68 -7.71
CA THR A 485 34.38 -17.80 -7.89
C THR A 485 35.59 -17.42 -8.75
N ASP A 486 35.39 -16.65 -9.81
CA ASP A 486 36.44 -16.20 -10.74
C ASP A 486 36.96 -14.79 -10.39
N ASN A 487 36.96 -13.88 -11.37
CA ASN A 487 37.40 -12.50 -11.25
C ASN A 487 36.44 -11.69 -10.39
N ALA A 488 36.98 -10.70 -9.68
CA ALA A 488 36.18 -9.74 -8.94
C ALA A 488 35.22 -8.98 -9.86
N PRO A 489 33.95 -8.77 -9.46
CA PRO A 489 33.04 -7.92 -10.21
C PRO A 489 33.43 -6.45 -10.11
N ASP A 490 33.11 -5.66 -11.15
CA ASP A 490 33.29 -4.20 -11.15
C ASP A 490 32.24 -3.53 -10.27
N ILE A 491 32.56 -3.38 -8.98
CA ILE A 491 31.67 -2.77 -7.98
C ILE A 491 31.37 -1.28 -8.24
N SER A 492 32.11 -0.60 -9.12
CA SER A 492 31.86 0.80 -9.46
C SER A 492 30.54 1.00 -10.23
N ARG A 493 30.01 -0.09 -10.80
CA ARG A 493 28.74 -0.12 -11.54
C ARG A 493 27.56 -0.58 -10.67
N PHE A 494 27.78 -0.78 -9.37
CA PHE A 494 26.75 -1.18 -8.44
C PHE A 494 26.07 0.03 -7.82
N SER A 495 24.79 -0.12 -7.52
CA SER A 495 23.94 0.92 -6.95
C SER A 495 22.92 0.30 -6.01
N VAL A 496 22.24 1.12 -5.22
CA VAL A 496 21.08 0.68 -4.43
C VAL A 496 19.82 1.27 -5.05
N SER A 497 18.82 0.43 -5.28
CA SER A 497 17.54 0.87 -5.83
C SER A 497 16.75 1.65 -4.78
N ASP A 498 16.34 2.88 -5.13
CA ASP A 498 15.52 3.79 -4.33
C ASP A 498 16.14 4.11 -2.94
N PRO A 499 17.41 4.58 -2.85
CA PRO A 499 18.15 4.70 -1.59
C PRO A 499 17.38 5.44 -0.47
N ALA A 500 17.44 4.92 0.77
CA ALA A 500 16.76 5.54 1.90
C ALA A 500 17.28 6.96 2.19
N MET A 501 16.41 7.86 2.62
CA MET A 501 16.82 9.19 3.08
C MET A 501 17.81 9.09 4.25
N ASN A 502 18.77 10.01 4.32
CA ASN A 502 19.81 10.06 5.36
C ASN A 502 20.61 8.76 5.49
N ARG A 503 20.75 8.00 4.41
CA ARG A 503 21.65 6.86 4.29
C ARG A 503 22.62 7.06 3.14
N THR A 504 23.84 6.60 3.37
CA THR A 504 24.86 6.44 2.34
C THR A 504 25.08 4.96 2.09
N TYR A 505 25.35 4.62 0.84
CA TYR A 505 25.52 3.25 0.40
C TYR A 505 26.88 3.14 -0.29
N SER A 506 27.66 2.14 0.09
CA SER A 506 28.94 1.84 -0.55
C SER A 506 29.11 0.34 -0.68
N PHE A 507 29.89 -0.06 -1.68
CA PHE A 507 30.23 -1.46 -1.91
C PHE A 507 31.71 -1.65 -1.58
N LEU A 508 32.03 -2.66 -0.78
CA LEU A 508 33.39 -3.03 -0.42
C LEU A 508 33.73 -4.38 -1.03
N LEU A 509 34.79 -4.44 -1.82
CA LEU A 509 35.31 -5.67 -2.39
C LEU A 509 36.31 -6.30 -1.41
N ASN A 510 36.11 -7.58 -1.09
CA ASN A 510 37.10 -8.39 -0.40
C ASN A 510 37.63 -9.46 -1.37
N GLU A 511 38.83 -9.25 -1.90
CA GLU A 511 39.46 -10.17 -2.85
C GLU A 511 39.96 -11.46 -2.21
N ALA A 512 40.32 -11.44 -0.92
CA ALA A 512 40.82 -12.61 -0.22
C ALA A 512 39.69 -13.61 0.07
N GLU A 513 38.53 -13.12 0.51
CA GLU A 513 37.35 -13.94 0.80
C GLU A 513 36.43 -14.13 -0.41
N LYS A 514 36.73 -13.44 -1.52
CA LYS A 514 35.91 -13.39 -2.74
C LYS A 514 34.46 -12.99 -2.50
N THR A 515 34.26 -11.89 -1.77
CA THR A 515 32.93 -11.36 -1.41
C THR A 515 32.80 -9.88 -1.76
N VAL A 516 31.55 -9.41 -1.88
CA VAL A 516 31.21 -7.98 -1.92
C VAL A 516 30.23 -7.68 -0.79
N THR A 517 30.55 -6.65 -0.03
CA THR A 517 29.74 -6.16 1.09
C THR A 517 29.03 -4.88 0.68
N LEU A 518 27.72 -4.82 0.86
CA LEU A 518 26.93 -3.60 0.86
C LEU A 518 27.01 -2.97 2.25
N ARG A 519 27.66 -1.83 2.36
CA ARG A 519 27.65 -1.00 3.56
C ARG A 519 26.54 0.03 3.47
N ILE A 520 25.59 -0.06 4.39
CA ILE A 520 24.59 0.97 4.66
C ILE A 520 25.11 1.79 5.83
N ALA A 521 25.37 3.07 5.62
CA ALA A 521 25.83 3.99 6.66
C ALA A 521 24.87 5.17 6.83
N ALA A 522 24.92 5.82 7.99
CA ALA A 522 24.17 7.05 8.21
C ALA A 522 24.74 8.22 7.38
N GLY A 523 23.88 9.13 6.95
CA GLY A 523 24.25 10.30 6.15
C GLY A 523 24.48 11.60 6.93
N GLY A 524 24.44 11.59 8.28
CA GLY A 524 24.51 12.80 9.11
C GLY A 524 25.23 12.60 10.47
N THR A 525 25.34 13.67 11.26
CA THR A 525 26.02 13.70 12.59
C THR A 525 25.06 13.69 13.78
N VAL A 526 23.75 13.79 13.56
CA VAL A 526 22.71 13.81 14.61
C VAL A 526 22.12 12.42 14.79
N SER A 527 22.05 11.94 16.03
CA SER A 527 21.38 10.68 16.35
C SER A 527 19.88 10.92 16.42
N GLU A 528 19.11 10.39 15.46
CA GLU A 528 17.67 10.62 15.34
C GLU A 528 16.89 9.34 15.69
N TRP A 529 15.85 9.48 16.51
CA TRP A 529 14.99 8.36 16.91
C TRP A 529 14.11 7.90 15.76
N ILE A 530 14.07 6.59 15.52
CA ILE A 530 13.35 5.97 14.39
C ILE A 530 12.26 4.98 14.83
N LEU A 531 12.18 4.64 16.11
CA LEU A 531 11.18 3.68 16.58
C LEU A 531 9.78 4.35 16.62
N PRO A 532 8.74 3.75 16.00
CA PRO A 532 7.40 4.34 15.97
C PRO A 532 6.66 4.44 17.32
N GLY A 533 7.22 3.82 18.36
CA GLY A 533 6.76 3.88 19.74
C GLY A 533 7.88 4.29 20.70
N GLY A 534 7.61 4.10 21.99
CA GLY A 534 8.60 4.30 23.05
C GLY A 534 9.65 3.19 23.10
N GLY A 535 10.73 3.41 23.84
CA GLY A 535 11.82 2.44 23.96
C GLY A 535 12.99 2.92 24.81
N ALA A 536 14.00 2.07 24.96
CA ALA A 536 15.22 2.40 25.67
C ALA A 536 16.13 3.32 24.82
N TRP A 537 16.72 4.33 25.45
CA TRP A 537 17.69 5.24 24.82
C TRP A 537 18.90 4.47 24.29
N GLU A 538 19.41 3.48 25.05
CA GLU A 538 20.66 2.77 24.77
C GLU A 538 20.55 1.76 23.62
N THR A 539 19.34 1.41 23.18
CA THR A 539 19.15 0.43 22.10
C THR A 539 19.49 1.06 20.76
N ALA A 540 20.63 0.66 20.18
CA ALA A 540 21.12 1.19 18.90
C ALA A 540 20.11 1.06 17.73
N GLY A 541 19.27 0.01 17.73
CA GLY A 541 18.22 -0.16 16.72
C GLY A 541 17.11 0.90 16.76
N ASN A 542 17.03 1.72 17.81
CA ASN A 542 16.05 2.80 17.92
C ASN A 542 16.51 4.11 17.27
N TRP A 543 17.75 4.17 16.75
CA TRP A 543 18.37 5.41 16.28
C TRP A 543 18.96 5.31 14.86
N THR A 544 19.16 6.45 14.21
CA THR A 544 19.87 6.56 12.92
C THR A 544 21.39 6.42 13.04
N LEU A 545 21.94 6.77 14.20
CA LEU A 545 23.35 6.62 14.62
C LEU A 545 23.36 5.86 15.96
N PRO A 546 24.52 5.42 16.49
CA PRO A 546 24.58 5.03 17.89
C PRO A 546 23.92 6.09 18.80
N PRO A 547 23.26 5.69 19.90
CA PRO A 547 22.59 6.64 20.79
C PRO A 547 23.54 7.74 21.22
N ALA A 548 23.13 9.00 21.09
CA ALA A 548 23.94 10.12 21.53
C ALA A 548 24.13 10.06 23.06
N ASN A 549 25.39 10.04 23.50
CA ASN A 549 25.74 10.01 24.93
C ASN A 549 27.18 10.51 25.17
N ALA A 550 27.44 11.75 24.76
CA ALA A 550 28.71 12.45 24.96
C ALA A 550 28.49 13.96 25.00
N ALA A 551 29.41 14.71 25.63
CA ALA A 551 29.43 16.17 25.55
C ALA A 551 29.42 16.62 24.08
N GLY A 552 28.69 17.70 23.79
CA GLY A 552 28.53 18.22 22.43
C GLY A 552 27.68 17.37 21.48
N SER A 553 27.33 16.12 21.84
CA SER A 553 26.53 15.25 20.96
C SER A 553 25.08 15.73 20.82
N ALA A 554 24.50 15.48 19.64
CA ALA A 554 23.16 15.92 19.30
C ALA A 554 22.19 14.74 19.12
N ALA A 555 21.02 14.86 19.76
CA ALA A 555 19.92 13.93 19.62
C ALA A 555 18.66 14.63 19.07
N ARG A 556 17.92 13.95 18.20
CA ARG A 556 16.64 14.43 17.66
C ARG A 556 15.53 13.39 17.86
N LEU A 557 14.45 13.82 18.50
CA LEU A 557 13.21 13.08 18.67
C LEU A 557 12.15 13.69 17.72
N GLY A 558 12.16 13.19 16.48
CA GLY A 558 11.39 13.75 15.36
C GLY A 558 10.05 13.04 15.10
N ALA A 559 9.69 12.90 13.83
CA ALA A 559 8.37 12.41 13.41
C ALA A 559 8.12 10.90 13.63
N ALA A 560 9.02 10.18 14.31
CA ALA A 560 8.94 8.73 14.42
C ALA A 560 7.68 8.25 15.16
N ILE A 561 7.33 8.86 16.29
CA ILE A 561 6.17 8.43 17.07
C ILE A 561 4.86 8.90 16.44
N LEU A 562 3.86 8.00 16.43
CA LEU A 562 2.52 8.25 15.88
C LEU A 562 1.46 8.58 16.96
N ALA A 563 1.82 8.40 18.23
CA ALA A 563 1.06 8.74 19.43
C ALA A 563 2.05 9.07 20.56
N PRO A 564 1.62 9.70 21.68
CA PRO A 564 2.50 9.99 22.80
C PRO A 564 3.27 8.74 23.28
N ALA A 565 4.58 8.90 23.52
CA ALA A 565 5.47 7.77 23.77
C ALA A 565 6.59 8.13 24.77
N THR A 566 7.07 7.11 25.48
CA THR A 566 8.11 7.26 26.50
C THR A 566 9.45 6.74 25.99
N VAL A 567 10.51 7.54 26.09
CA VAL A 567 11.89 7.13 25.89
C VAL A 567 12.58 7.07 27.26
N SER A 568 13.08 5.90 27.64
CA SER A 568 13.68 5.66 28.95
C SER A 568 15.20 5.50 28.85
N ALA A 569 15.95 6.25 29.65
CA ALA A 569 17.40 6.07 29.79
C ALA A 569 17.72 5.33 31.09
N ALA A 570 18.22 4.10 31.00
CA ALA A 570 18.61 3.31 32.17
C ALA A 570 19.92 3.80 32.81
N SER A 571 20.80 4.43 32.02
CA SER A 571 22.05 5.08 32.47
C SER A 571 22.02 6.59 32.21
N PRO A 572 22.82 7.39 32.94
CA PRO A 572 22.93 8.83 32.67
C PRO A 572 23.32 9.11 31.20
N VAL A 573 22.65 10.09 30.59
CA VAL A 573 22.90 10.52 29.20
C VAL A 573 23.50 11.92 29.21
N THR A 574 24.58 12.14 28.45
CA THR A 574 25.18 13.47 28.25
C THR A 574 24.95 13.96 26.83
N LEU A 575 24.48 15.20 26.67
CA LEU A 575 24.14 15.83 25.37
C LEU A 575 24.58 17.29 25.33
N GLY A 576 24.97 17.77 24.15
CA GLY A 576 25.06 19.21 23.88
C GLY A 576 23.76 19.79 23.31
N THR A 577 22.99 18.99 22.56
CA THR A 577 21.73 19.43 21.95
C THR A 577 20.68 18.33 21.94
N LEU A 578 19.44 18.70 22.28
CA LEU A 578 18.27 17.85 22.17
C LEU A 578 17.13 18.60 21.46
N THR A 579 16.66 18.06 20.34
CA THR A 579 15.54 18.65 19.59
C THR A 579 14.33 17.71 19.60
N PHE A 580 13.16 18.25 19.94
CA PHE A 580 11.85 17.63 19.76
C PHE A 580 11.14 18.27 18.57
N ASP A 581 10.69 17.46 17.62
CA ASP A 581 9.97 17.92 16.43
C ASP A 581 8.86 16.93 16.07
N ASN A 582 7.84 16.89 16.93
CA ASN A 582 6.66 16.04 16.74
C ASN A 582 5.44 16.68 17.43
N PRO A 583 4.25 16.71 16.80
CA PRO A 583 3.03 17.14 17.47
C PRO A 583 2.62 16.23 18.64
N ASN A 584 2.98 14.93 18.59
CA ASN A 584 2.79 14.00 19.70
C ASN A 584 3.88 14.19 20.76
N ALA A 585 3.51 14.06 22.04
CA ALA A 585 4.44 14.27 23.14
C ALA A 585 5.42 13.09 23.32
N TYR A 586 6.72 13.41 23.31
CA TYR A 586 7.76 12.54 23.87
C TYR A 586 7.87 12.75 25.39
N THR A 587 7.96 11.66 26.13
CA THR A 587 8.27 11.67 27.58
C THR A 587 9.63 11.05 27.83
N LEU A 588 10.58 11.82 28.37
CA LEU A 588 11.88 11.32 28.79
C LEU A 588 11.86 10.91 30.26
N THR A 589 12.29 9.68 30.56
CA THR A 589 12.37 9.13 31.93
C THR A 589 13.69 8.42 32.17
N GLY A 590 14.00 8.11 33.44
CA GLY A 590 15.15 7.29 33.81
C GLY A 590 16.23 8.03 34.63
N ALA A 591 17.49 7.62 34.46
CA ALA A 591 18.61 7.97 35.35
C ALA A 591 19.06 9.45 35.30
N GLY A 592 18.72 10.19 34.23
CA GLY A 592 18.95 11.62 34.12
C GLY A 592 19.70 12.04 32.85
N PHE A 593 19.58 13.32 32.49
CA PHE A 593 20.22 13.93 31.34
C PHE A 593 21.12 15.09 31.79
N THR A 594 22.38 15.07 31.34
CA THR A 594 23.36 16.14 31.56
C THR A 594 23.50 16.94 30.28
N PHE A 595 23.34 18.25 30.37
CA PHE A 595 23.54 19.18 29.27
C PHE A 595 24.93 19.82 29.37
N ASP A 596 25.82 19.39 28.48
CA ASP A 596 27.23 19.75 28.37
C ASP A 596 27.53 20.00 26.88
N ALA A 597 27.80 21.25 26.55
CA ALA A 597 28.12 21.71 25.20
C ALA A 597 29.58 22.18 25.11
N GLU A 598 30.46 21.59 25.92
CA GLU A 598 31.91 21.84 25.93
C GLU A 598 32.26 23.31 26.16
N GLY A 599 31.51 23.96 27.08
CA GLY A 599 31.68 25.37 27.42
C GLY A 599 30.88 26.35 26.53
N ALA A 600 30.14 25.85 25.55
CA ALA A 600 29.10 26.61 24.86
C ALA A 600 27.75 26.50 25.59
N THR A 601 26.72 27.21 25.10
CA THR A 601 25.35 27.04 25.62
C THR A 601 24.73 25.77 25.04
N ALA A 602 24.38 24.81 25.90
CA ALA A 602 23.61 23.64 25.52
C ALA A 602 22.18 24.02 25.14
N THR A 603 21.51 23.19 24.34
CA THR A 603 20.16 23.52 23.83
C THR A 603 19.17 22.37 24.00
N VAL A 604 17.99 22.69 24.51
CA VAL A 604 16.77 21.87 24.39
C VAL A 604 15.74 22.66 23.62
N GLU A 605 15.36 22.17 22.45
CA GLU A 605 14.39 22.82 21.57
C GLU A 605 13.16 21.94 21.38
N ALA A 606 11.98 22.56 21.41
CA ALA A 606 10.75 21.93 20.94
C ALA A 606 10.19 22.78 19.80
N VAL A 607 10.39 22.33 18.56
CA VAL A 607 9.91 23.01 17.36
C VAL A 607 8.37 23.06 17.38
N GLN A 608 7.75 21.97 17.83
CA GLN A 608 6.31 21.79 17.97
C GLN A 608 6.01 20.78 19.09
N GLY A 609 4.74 20.69 19.50
CA GLY A 609 4.28 19.73 20.51
C GLY A 609 4.56 20.15 21.95
N ALA A 610 4.39 19.19 22.87
CA ALA A 610 4.49 19.40 24.31
C ALA A 610 5.30 18.28 25.00
N PRO A 611 6.61 18.14 24.71
CA PRO A 611 7.47 17.16 25.37
C PRO A 611 7.56 17.34 26.88
N VAL A 612 7.78 16.22 27.59
CA VAL A 612 7.97 16.17 29.03
C VAL A 612 9.31 15.52 29.34
N ILE A 613 10.17 16.26 30.05
CA ILE A 613 11.41 15.73 30.61
C ILE A 613 11.15 15.40 32.08
N GLY A 614 10.82 14.14 32.35
CA GLY A 614 10.54 13.62 33.68
C GLY A 614 11.79 13.08 34.41
N ALA A 615 12.87 12.79 33.68
CA ALA A 615 14.15 12.44 34.28
C ALA A 615 14.85 13.67 34.90
N PRO A 616 15.70 13.49 35.93
CA PRO A 616 16.53 14.58 36.46
C PRO A 616 17.41 15.22 35.38
N LEU A 617 17.65 16.53 35.52
CA LEU A 617 18.43 17.34 34.58
C LEU A 617 19.64 17.94 35.30
N THR A 618 20.82 17.84 34.70
CA THR A 618 22.04 18.50 35.20
C THR A 618 22.53 19.51 34.17
N LEU A 619 22.64 20.77 34.56
CA LEU A 619 23.20 21.86 33.75
C LEU A 619 24.71 21.94 33.99
N ALA A 620 25.49 21.19 33.20
CA ALA A 620 26.95 21.30 33.26
C ALA A 620 27.39 22.65 32.64
N ASP A 621 26.78 23.01 31.53
CA ASP A 621 26.83 24.35 30.92
C ASP A 621 25.48 25.07 31.02
N ASP A 622 25.44 26.35 30.61
CA ASP A 622 24.20 27.10 30.43
C ASP A 622 23.27 26.38 29.43
N LEU A 623 21.98 26.28 29.76
CA LEU A 623 20.98 25.59 28.93
C LEU A 623 19.96 26.58 28.36
N ALA A 624 19.95 26.74 27.04
CA ALA A 624 18.87 27.37 26.31
C ALA A 624 17.68 26.41 26.16
N VAL A 625 16.53 26.80 26.70
CA VAL A 625 15.27 26.07 26.55
C VAL A 625 14.37 26.83 25.59
N VAL A 626 14.11 26.24 24.42
CA VAL A 626 13.57 26.91 23.23
C VAL A 626 12.26 26.26 22.76
N PRO A 627 11.12 26.46 23.44
CA PRO A 627 9.82 26.10 22.89
C PRO A 627 9.40 27.06 21.77
N GLY A 628 9.07 26.51 20.61
CA GLY A 628 8.49 27.22 19.47
C GLY A 628 7.11 27.83 19.78
N ALA A 629 6.60 28.65 18.87
CA ALA A 629 5.28 29.27 19.04
C ALA A 629 4.18 28.19 19.11
N GLY A 630 3.40 28.19 20.19
CA GLY A 630 2.36 27.17 20.44
C GLY A 630 2.88 25.83 20.97
N ALA A 631 4.20 25.68 21.13
CA ALA A 631 4.83 24.52 21.78
C ALA A 631 5.09 24.80 23.27
N SER A 632 5.33 23.72 24.03
CA SER A 632 5.79 23.82 25.42
C SER A 632 6.86 22.77 25.73
N ILE A 633 7.71 23.04 26.72
CA ILE A 633 8.63 22.06 27.30
C ILE A 633 8.34 21.95 28.79
N THR A 634 7.97 20.75 29.25
CA THR A 634 7.77 20.50 30.68
C THR A 634 9.03 19.91 31.30
N LEU A 635 9.60 20.61 32.27
CA LEU A 635 10.66 20.14 33.14
C LEU A 635 10.00 19.56 34.41
N ALA A 636 9.76 18.25 34.38
CA ALA A 636 9.10 17.49 35.44
C ALA A 636 10.08 16.74 36.35
N GLY A 637 11.33 16.54 35.93
CA GLY A 637 12.43 16.15 36.82
C GLY A 637 13.08 17.35 37.50
N ALA A 638 13.77 17.10 38.62
CA ALA A 638 14.55 18.13 39.30
C ALA A 638 15.75 18.57 38.43
N VAL A 639 15.97 19.88 38.34
CA VAL A 639 17.08 20.52 37.60
C VAL A 639 18.15 20.99 38.58
N GLY A 640 19.38 20.49 38.43
CA GLY A 640 20.56 20.88 39.20
C GLY A 640 21.73 21.29 38.30
N GLY A 641 22.90 21.54 38.89
CA GLY A 641 24.13 21.88 38.15
C GLY A 641 24.60 23.32 38.35
N ALA A 642 25.73 23.67 37.74
CA ALA A 642 26.34 24.99 37.87
C ALA A 642 25.82 25.99 36.81
N GLY A 643 25.36 25.50 35.65
CA GLY A 643 24.88 26.32 34.54
C GLY A 643 23.57 27.07 34.83
N ALA A 644 23.31 28.09 34.03
CA ALA A 644 22.08 28.87 34.05
C ALA A 644 20.99 28.26 33.16
N LEU A 645 19.72 28.50 33.50
CA LEU A 645 18.57 28.18 32.64
C LEU A 645 18.15 29.42 31.85
N ILE A 646 18.28 29.36 30.53
CA ILE A 646 17.94 30.46 29.63
C ILE A 646 16.62 30.12 28.92
N LYS A 647 15.52 30.73 29.37
CA LYS A 647 14.24 30.63 28.68
C LYS A 647 14.24 31.55 27.46
N THR A 648 14.29 30.95 26.29
CA THR A 648 14.16 31.64 24.99
C THR A 648 13.04 30.99 24.16
N GLY A 649 12.73 31.51 22.98
CA GLY A 649 11.59 31.06 22.17
C GLY A 649 10.21 31.54 22.66
N ALA A 650 9.24 31.59 21.75
CA ALA A 650 7.93 32.20 22.00
C ALA A 650 6.98 31.34 22.85
N GLY A 651 7.21 30.02 22.93
CA GLY A 651 6.38 29.09 23.70
C GLY A 651 6.64 29.10 25.20
N GLU A 652 6.10 28.09 25.89
CA GLU A 652 6.13 28.00 27.36
C GLU A 652 7.14 26.98 27.87
N VAL A 653 7.84 27.31 28.96
CA VAL A 653 8.53 26.30 29.79
C VAL A 653 7.75 26.11 31.07
N ILE A 654 7.43 24.86 31.38
CA ILE A 654 6.66 24.50 32.56
C ILE A 654 7.61 23.82 33.56
N VAL A 655 7.69 24.36 34.77
CA VAL A 655 8.52 23.84 35.86
C VAL A 655 7.61 23.39 36.99
N THR A 656 7.80 22.16 37.47
CA THR A 656 6.89 21.55 38.45
C THR A 656 7.58 21.08 39.74
N GLN A 657 8.91 20.93 39.72
CA GLN A 657 9.71 20.43 40.84
C GLN A 657 10.64 21.51 41.43
N ALA A 658 11.10 21.26 42.64
CA ALA A 658 12.17 22.04 43.24
C ALA A 658 13.49 21.82 42.49
N ASN A 659 14.15 22.92 42.13
CA ASN A 659 15.38 22.95 41.36
C ASN A 659 16.51 23.62 42.16
N THR A 660 17.74 23.19 41.91
CA THR A 660 18.93 23.55 42.70
C THR A 660 20.10 24.07 41.84
N PHE A 661 19.87 24.37 40.56
CA PHE A 661 20.92 24.91 39.70
C PHE A 661 21.42 26.29 40.19
N GLY A 662 22.74 26.50 40.12
CA GLY A 662 23.42 27.66 40.70
C GLY A 662 23.56 28.86 39.77
N GLY A 663 23.55 28.67 38.45
CA GLY A 663 23.84 29.71 37.46
C GLY A 663 22.74 30.77 37.29
N GLY A 664 21.57 30.58 37.92
CA GLY A 664 20.42 31.48 37.83
C GLY A 664 19.55 31.22 36.58
N ALA A 665 18.54 32.06 36.38
CA ALA A 665 17.62 31.95 35.25
C ALA A 665 17.53 33.24 34.44
N ARG A 666 17.55 33.16 33.11
CA ARG A 666 17.39 34.30 32.20
C ARG A 666 16.12 34.15 31.39
N LEU A 667 15.26 35.17 31.41
CA LEU A 667 13.95 35.16 30.78
C LEU A 667 13.96 36.09 29.56
N GLN A 668 14.28 35.53 28.39
CA GLN A 668 14.47 36.27 27.15
C GLN A 668 13.20 36.33 26.29
N GLN A 669 12.38 35.28 26.28
CA GLN A 669 11.14 35.25 25.51
C GLN A 669 10.14 34.21 26.04
N GLY A 670 8.83 34.44 25.84
CA GLY A 670 7.77 33.51 26.24
C GLY A 670 7.49 33.51 27.75
N SER A 671 6.67 32.56 28.22
CA SER A 671 6.26 32.46 29.62
C SER A 671 6.96 31.31 30.34
N VAL A 672 7.30 31.52 31.62
CA VAL A 672 7.66 30.45 32.55
C VAL A 672 6.46 30.11 33.40
N VAL A 673 5.95 28.90 33.25
CA VAL A 673 4.84 28.38 34.04
C VAL A 673 5.39 27.66 35.26
N LEU A 674 4.95 28.05 36.45
CA LEU A 674 5.38 27.50 37.73
C LEU A 674 4.19 26.84 38.42
N SER A 675 4.38 25.63 38.94
CA SER A 675 3.36 24.90 39.69
C SER A 675 3.99 23.93 40.70
N GLY A 676 3.20 23.43 41.65
CA GLY A 676 3.67 22.42 42.59
C GLY A 676 4.77 22.96 43.52
N ALA A 677 5.96 22.35 43.47
CA ALA A 677 7.12 22.74 44.29
C ALA A 677 8.17 23.53 43.49
N ALA A 678 7.77 24.17 42.39
CA ALA A 678 8.68 24.84 41.47
C ALA A 678 9.55 25.92 42.13
N THR A 679 10.87 25.81 41.92
CA THR A 679 11.85 26.88 42.19
C THR A 679 12.71 27.14 40.94
N LEU A 680 13.41 28.27 40.88
CA LEU A 680 14.28 28.62 39.73
C LEU A 680 15.77 28.59 40.12
N GLY A 681 16.16 27.59 40.90
CA GLY A 681 17.52 27.44 41.39
C GLY A 681 17.85 28.43 42.52
N SER A 682 19.13 28.60 42.83
CA SER A 682 19.62 29.51 43.88
C SER A 682 20.24 30.80 43.34
N GLY A 683 20.57 30.86 42.04
CA GLY A 683 21.12 32.06 41.39
C GLY A 683 20.06 33.12 41.08
N PRO A 684 20.45 34.31 40.59
CA PRO A 684 19.52 35.39 40.27
C PRO A 684 18.62 35.03 39.09
N VAL A 685 17.42 35.63 39.06
CA VAL A 685 16.51 35.60 37.90
C VAL A 685 16.60 36.94 37.18
N THR A 686 16.91 36.94 35.89
CA THR A 686 17.01 38.15 35.07
C THR A 686 15.93 38.16 33.99
N ALA A 687 15.10 39.21 33.97
CA ALA A 687 14.11 39.43 32.91
C ALA A 687 14.72 40.28 31.78
N GLU A 688 14.87 39.71 30.58
CA GLU A 688 15.64 40.30 29.47
C GLU A 688 14.78 40.65 28.24
N GLY A 689 13.58 40.06 28.08
CA GLY A 689 12.76 40.28 26.88
C GLY A 689 11.25 40.31 27.07
N GLY A 690 10.76 40.74 28.24
CA GLY A 690 9.32 40.91 28.50
C GLY A 690 8.58 39.62 28.85
N SER A 691 9.33 38.56 29.15
CA SER A 691 8.84 37.31 29.70
C SER A 691 8.27 37.47 31.11
N GLY A 692 7.58 36.44 31.60
CA GLY A 692 6.90 36.49 32.88
C GLY A 692 6.69 35.13 33.52
N PHE A 693 6.13 35.16 34.73
CA PHE A 693 5.68 34.01 35.46
C PHE A 693 4.18 33.82 35.29
N ARG A 694 3.77 32.57 35.07
CA ARG A 694 2.37 32.15 35.14
C ARG A 694 2.25 31.05 36.19
N ILE A 695 1.46 31.28 37.22
CA ILE A 695 1.28 30.31 38.30
C ILE A 695 0.06 29.45 38.03
N GLU A 696 0.26 28.15 37.93
CA GLU A 696 -0.79 27.15 37.75
C GLU A 696 -0.88 26.17 38.92
N GLY A 697 -2.00 25.45 39.00
CA GLY A 697 -2.30 24.57 40.11
C GLY A 697 -2.81 25.30 41.35
N ALA A 698 -2.92 24.57 42.46
CA ALA A 698 -3.50 25.07 43.71
C ALA A 698 -2.46 25.46 44.78
N THR A 699 -1.18 25.12 44.56
CA THR A 699 -0.10 25.35 45.53
C THR A 699 0.56 26.71 45.27
N PRO A 700 0.66 27.60 46.27
CA PRO A 700 1.43 28.83 46.15
C PRO A 700 2.91 28.56 45.83
N VAL A 701 3.52 29.46 45.05
CA VAL A 701 4.94 29.38 44.67
C VAL A 701 5.71 30.52 45.33
N THR A 702 6.87 30.21 45.90
CA THR A 702 7.80 31.22 46.45
C THR A 702 9.12 31.17 45.69
N LEU A 703 9.53 32.30 45.13
CA LEU A 703 10.84 32.48 44.53
C LEU A 703 11.69 33.33 45.47
N THR A 704 12.75 32.74 46.01
CA THR A 704 13.71 33.41 46.90
C THR A 704 14.86 34.08 46.14
N ASN A 705 14.89 33.92 44.82
CA ASN A 705 15.91 34.47 43.94
C ASN A 705 15.89 36.00 43.95
N GLU A 706 17.06 36.63 43.84
CA GLU A 706 17.12 38.04 43.42
C GLU A 706 16.53 38.17 42.01
N LEU A 707 15.67 39.17 41.80
CA LEU A 707 15.04 39.46 40.52
C LEU A 707 15.62 40.74 39.91
N SER A 708 16.33 40.60 38.80
CA SER A 708 16.85 41.72 38.01
C SER A 708 15.95 41.98 36.80
N MET A 709 15.25 43.11 36.79
CA MET A 709 14.33 43.52 35.75
C MET A 709 15.01 44.42 34.70
N GLY A 710 15.77 43.80 33.79
CA GLY A 710 16.30 44.48 32.59
C GLY A 710 15.18 44.89 31.62
N LYS A 711 14.10 44.10 31.58
CA LYS A 711 12.80 44.41 30.98
C LYS A 711 11.69 44.19 31.99
N GLY A 712 10.53 44.82 31.77
CA GLY A 712 9.32 44.59 32.55
C GLY A 712 8.90 43.12 32.57
N ILE A 713 8.28 42.69 33.66
CA ILE A 713 7.90 41.30 33.89
C ILE A 713 6.39 41.18 34.09
N PHE A 714 5.80 40.12 33.54
CA PHE A 714 4.39 39.77 33.77
C PHE A 714 4.28 38.66 34.81
N CYS A 715 3.55 38.91 35.89
CA CYS A 715 3.25 37.95 36.94
C CYS A 715 1.75 37.63 36.89
N ASN A 716 1.39 36.51 36.26
CA ASN A 716 0.02 36.03 36.17
C ASN A 716 -0.24 34.95 37.22
N THR A 717 -0.93 35.31 38.30
CA THR A 717 -1.27 34.40 39.39
C THR A 717 -2.63 33.74 39.11
N ALA A 718 -2.63 32.84 38.12
CA ALA A 718 -3.86 32.25 37.58
C ALA A 718 -4.50 31.23 38.52
N GLY A 719 -3.71 30.28 39.04
CA GLY A 719 -4.16 29.20 39.92
C GLY A 719 -3.95 29.47 41.41
N ALA A 720 -2.75 29.92 41.79
CA ALA A 720 -2.31 30.14 43.16
C ALA A 720 -1.49 31.43 43.32
N ASP A 721 -1.11 31.75 44.56
CA ASP A 721 -0.32 32.95 44.87
C ASP A 721 1.14 32.80 44.43
N LEU A 722 1.78 33.93 44.08
CA LEU A 722 3.22 34.03 43.84
C LEU A 722 3.85 34.90 44.93
N THR A 723 4.91 34.43 45.58
CA THR A 723 5.76 35.25 46.46
C THR A 723 7.11 35.48 45.79
N LEU A 724 7.49 36.75 45.63
CA LEU A 724 8.84 37.18 45.27
C LEU A 724 9.53 37.66 46.54
N ASP A 725 10.35 36.80 47.12
CA ASP A 725 10.94 37.00 48.45
C ASP A 725 12.36 37.62 48.37
N GLY A 726 13.06 37.42 47.25
CA GLY A 726 14.35 38.06 47.01
C GLY A 726 14.25 39.54 46.62
N ASN A 727 15.40 40.22 46.59
CA ASN A 727 15.49 41.63 46.22
C ASN A 727 15.10 41.85 44.75
N ILE A 728 14.41 42.96 44.45
CA ILE A 728 14.06 43.36 43.07
C ILE A 728 14.88 44.57 42.65
N THR A 729 15.70 44.39 41.60
CA THR A 729 16.47 45.46 40.95
C THR A 729 15.80 45.88 39.64
N TRP A 730 15.63 47.18 39.42
CA TRP A 730 14.87 47.71 38.30
C TRP A 730 15.77 48.47 37.33
N ALA A 731 15.67 48.20 36.03
CA ALA A 731 16.17 49.12 35.02
C ALA A 731 15.22 50.33 34.84
N ASN A 732 15.73 51.43 34.28
CA ASN A 732 14.96 52.65 34.05
C ASN A 732 13.66 52.39 33.27
N GLY A 733 12.55 52.94 33.76
CA GLY A 733 11.23 52.87 33.11
C GLY A 733 10.58 51.49 33.05
N GLN A 734 11.12 50.46 33.72
CA GLN A 734 10.54 49.11 33.69
C GLN A 734 9.34 48.97 34.63
N SER A 735 8.44 48.05 34.29
CA SER A 735 7.21 47.81 35.05
C SER A 735 7.05 46.36 35.44
N LEU A 736 6.53 46.11 36.64
CA LEU A 736 6.03 44.81 37.06
C LEU A 736 4.53 44.78 36.80
N HIS A 737 4.05 43.80 36.06
CA HIS A 737 2.66 43.65 35.67
C HIS A 737 2.02 42.50 36.45
N LYS A 738 1.10 42.81 37.35
CA LYS A 738 0.34 41.81 38.10
C LYS A 738 -1.00 41.54 37.43
N ASN A 739 -1.19 40.31 36.95
CA ASN A 739 -2.46 39.81 36.43
C ASN A 739 -2.89 38.52 37.18
N GLY A 740 -4.08 38.01 36.90
CA GLY A 740 -4.66 36.84 37.54
C GLY A 740 -5.39 37.16 38.86
N PRO A 741 -6.34 36.31 39.29
CA PRO A 741 -7.19 36.60 40.44
C PRO A 741 -6.51 36.42 41.81
N ARG A 742 -5.35 35.77 41.89
CA ARG A 742 -4.66 35.45 43.16
C ARG A 742 -3.68 36.54 43.59
N GLU A 743 -3.01 36.36 44.72
CA GLU A 743 -2.07 37.37 45.25
C GLU A 743 -0.68 37.26 44.59
N LEU A 744 -0.07 38.41 44.30
CA LEU A 744 1.39 38.54 44.19
C LEU A 744 1.89 39.18 45.48
N ARG A 745 2.82 38.52 46.14
CA ARG A 745 3.38 38.93 47.43
C ARG A 745 4.83 39.34 47.25
N LEU A 746 5.22 40.47 47.84
CA LEU A 746 6.58 41.02 47.78
C LEU A 746 7.18 40.99 49.19
N GLY A 747 8.30 40.29 49.36
CA GLY A 747 8.99 40.12 50.66
C GLY A 747 10.33 40.86 50.78
N GLY A 748 11.10 40.93 49.69
CA GLY A 748 12.46 41.51 49.70
C GLY A 748 12.52 43.04 49.57
N THR A 749 13.74 43.58 49.44
CA THR A 749 13.96 44.99 49.14
C THR A 749 13.79 45.27 47.64
N SER A 750 13.06 46.32 47.29
CA SER A 750 12.79 46.73 45.91
C SER A 750 13.07 48.21 45.73
N VAL A 751 14.21 48.56 45.14
CA VAL A 751 14.57 49.96 44.87
C VAL A 751 14.47 50.21 43.37
N GLY A 752 13.41 50.90 42.98
CA GLY A 752 13.11 51.27 41.61
C GLY A 752 14.05 52.36 41.10
N ALA A 753 14.57 52.18 39.88
CA ALA A 753 15.19 53.26 39.14
C ALA A 753 14.11 54.24 38.61
N SER A 754 14.53 55.39 38.06
CA SER A 754 13.60 56.43 37.60
C SER A 754 12.58 55.86 36.62
N GLY A 755 11.29 56.03 36.93
CA GLY A 755 10.19 55.56 36.09
C GLY A 755 9.72 54.14 36.37
N ALA A 756 10.22 53.47 37.42
CA ALA A 756 9.75 52.15 37.82
C ALA A 756 8.28 52.16 38.28
N ARG A 757 7.51 51.13 37.89
CA ARG A 757 6.08 51.03 38.21
C ARG A 757 5.65 49.62 38.59
N ILE A 758 4.68 49.53 39.50
CA ILE A 758 3.88 48.32 39.73
C ILE A 758 2.50 48.54 39.10
N ASN A 759 2.21 47.77 38.06
CA ASN A 759 0.95 47.78 37.35
C ASN A 759 0.07 46.64 37.87
N ILE A 760 -0.99 46.96 38.60
CA ILE A 760 -1.95 45.97 39.09
C ILE A 760 -3.08 45.90 38.07
N GLU A 761 -3.06 44.88 37.23
CA GLU A 761 -4.06 44.67 36.18
C GLU A 761 -5.28 43.97 36.73
N ARG A 762 -5.06 42.97 37.61
CA ARG A 762 -6.10 42.17 38.28
C ARG A 762 -5.57 41.51 39.56
N GLY A 763 -6.43 41.38 40.55
CA GLY A 763 -6.15 40.70 41.82
C GLY A 763 -5.41 41.59 42.82
N THR A 764 -4.61 40.97 43.68
CA THR A 764 -3.95 41.67 44.80
C THR A 764 -2.43 41.68 44.63
N VAL A 765 -1.81 42.83 44.90
CA VAL A 765 -0.40 42.90 45.30
C VAL A 765 -0.35 43.13 46.81
N ARG A 766 0.42 42.31 47.53
CA ARG A 766 0.60 42.40 48.98
C ARG A 766 2.08 42.62 49.30
N PHE A 767 2.39 43.69 50.01
CA PHE A 767 3.71 43.98 50.55
C PHE A 767 3.79 43.36 51.94
N LEU A 768 4.66 42.36 52.10
CA LEU A 768 4.77 41.55 53.31
C LEU A 768 5.59 42.24 54.41
N ASP A 769 5.54 41.69 55.61
CA ASP A 769 6.40 42.09 56.73
C ASP A 769 7.88 42.09 56.35
N GLY A 770 8.61 43.11 56.78
CA GLY A 770 10.04 43.33 56.46
C GLY A 770 10.34 43.82 55.04
N CYS A 771 9.36 43.87 54.14
CA CYS A 771 9.55 44.37 52.78
C CYS A 771 9.87 45.87 52.77
N ASP A 772 10.85 46.30 51.98
CA ASP A 772 11.19 47.71 51.77
C ASP A 772 11.13 48.04 50.27
N VAL A 773 10.08 48.74 49.84
CA VAL A 773 9.86 49.12 48.46
C VAL A 773 10.01 50.63 48.32
N THR A 774 10.97 51.09 47.52
CA THR A 774 11.15 52.48 47.15
C THR A 774 11.02 52.62 45.63
N LEU A 775 9.95 53.24 45.12
CA LEU A 775 9.76 53.50 43.69
C LEU A 775 9.66 55.00 43.43
N GLU A 776 10.56 55.52 42.62
CA GLU A 776 10.58 56.94 42.26
C GLU A 776 10.31 57.13 40.76
N SER A 777 9.40 58.04 40.44
CA SER A 777 9.08 58.40 39.06
C SER A 777 8.83 59.91 38.91
N GLY A 778 8.89 60.39 37.66
CA GLY A 778 8.52 61.77 37.34
C GLY A 778 7.03 62.07 37.46
N ASN A 779 6.18 61.08 37.77
CA ASN A 779 4.72 61.16 37.88
C ASN A 779 4.20 60.48 39.15
N ARG A 780 2.92 60.71 39.49
CA ARG A 780 2.23 60.07 40.62
C ARG A 780 1.88 58.59 40.45
N ASP A 781 2.20 57.96 39.32
CA ASP A 781 1.66 56.65 38.90
C ASP A 781 2.63 55.48 39.11
N THR A 782 3.43 55.53 40.18
CA THR A 782 4.34 54.44 40.60
C THR A 782 3.60 53.14 40.93
N VAL A 783 2.34 53.23 41.40
CA VAL A 783 1.41 52.10 41.44
C VAL A 783 0.20 52.44 40.60
N LEU A 784 -0.03 51.67 39.53
CA LEU A 784 -1.05 51.93 38.53
C LEU A 784 -2.15 50.85 38.56
N MET A 785 -3.40 51.30 38.69
CA MET A 785 -4.61 50.48 38.68
C MET A 785 -5.59 51.03 37.63
N SER A 786 -5.36 50.76 36.34
CA SER A 786 -6.10 51.48 35.27
C SER A 786 -6.34 50.72 33.96
N MET A 787 -6.08 49.40 33.88
CA MET A 787 -6.09 48.72 32.57
C MET A 787 -7.46 48.22 32.07
N ASN A 788 -8.41 47.89 32.96
CA ASN A 788 -9.72 47.34 32.59
C ASN A 788 -10.81 47.74 33.59
N ALA A 789 -12.01 48.08 33.11
CA ALA A 789 -13.16 48.45 33.92
C ALA A 789 -13.78 47.27 34.72
N ASN A 790 -13.50 46.02 34.35
CA ASN A 790 -14.19 44.85 34.90
C ASN A 790 -13.44 44.11 36.03
N ASP A 791 -12.20 44.50 36.34
CA ASP A 791 -11.37 43.79 37.31
C ASP A 791 -11.37 44.46 38.68
N PHE A 792 -11.15 43.64 39.71
CA PHE A 792 -10.85 44.06 41.08
C PHE A 792 -9.33 44.15 41.26
N ARG A 793 -8.88 45.19 41.94
CA ARG A 793 -7.46 45.45 42.19
C ARG A 793 -7.25 45.86 43.63
N THR A 794 -6.27 45.26 44.27
CA THR A 794 -5.95 45.58 45.66
C THR A 794 -4.45 45.73 45.84
N ALA A 795 -4.03 46.78 46.55
CA ALA A 795 -2.71 46.87 47.16
C ALA A 795 -2.87 46.73 48.68
N VAL A 796 -2.14 45.81 49.31
CA VAL A 796 -2.15 45.62 50.77
C VAL A 796 -0.75 45.83 51.30
N ILE A 797 -0.60 46.73 52.27
CA ILE A 797 0.66 47.03 52.96
C ILE A 797 0.54 46.44 54.37
N ASP A 798 1.15 45.28 54.60
CA ASP A 798 1.07 44.57 55.89
C ASP A 798 1.93 45.25 56.98
N GLU A 799 1.76 44.80 58.23
CA GLU A 799 2.56 45.25 59.37
C GLU A 799 4.05 45.04 59.11
N GLY A 800 4.88 46.01 59.49
CA GLY A 800 6.33 45.97 59.28
C GLY A 800 6.81 46.26 57.85
N ALA A 801 5.93 46.28 56.85
CA ALA A 801 6.29 46.69 55.49
C ALA A 801 6.56 48.20 55.39
N ARG A 802 7.54 48.60 54.58
CA ARG A 802 7.82 49.99 54.19
C ARG A 802 7.64 50.16 52.69
N VAL A 803 6.79 51.09 52.28
CA VAL A 803 6.49 51.40 50.88
C VAL A 803 6.62 52.92 50.66
N ASP A 804 7.72 53.34 50.03
CA ASP A 804 8.03 54.70 49.64
C ASP A 804 7.79 54.87 48.13
N ILE A 805 6.74 55.60 47.74
CA ILE A 805 6.32 55.74 46.35
C ILE A 805 5.96 57.20 46.00
N ASN A 806 5.82 57.53 44.73
CA ASN A 806 5.23 58.83 44.36
C ASN A 806 3.73 58.86 44.62
N GLY A 807 3.00 57.79 44.28
CA GLY A 807 1.57 57.72 44.52
C GLY A 807 0.86 56.52 43.88
N PHE A 808 -0.46 56.50 44.08
CA PHE A 808 -1.38 55.56 43.43
C PHE A 808 -2.22 56.28 42.36
N TYR A 809 -2.33 55.64 41.19
CA TYR A 809 -3.29 56.01 40.17
C TYR A 809 -4.40 54.95 40.08
N MET A 810 -5.58 55.27 40.61
CA MET A 810 -6.79 54.44 40.51
C MET A 810 -7.70 55.00 39.41
N GLY A 811 -7.59 54.40 38.24
CA GLY A 811 -8.19 54.91 37.01
C GLY A 811 -9.56 54.32 36.71
N TYR A 812 -9.55 53.06 36.25
CA TYR A 812 -10.72 52.27 35.86
C TYR A 812 -10.82 51.02 36.76
N GLY A 813 -12.01 50.42 36.90
CA GLY A 813 -12.19 49.13 37.58
C GLY A 813 -13.50 49.02 38.35
N VAL A 814 -13.93 47.79 38.66
CA VAL A 814 -15.11 47.54 39.52
C VAL A 814 -14.80 47.99 40.94
N SER A 815 -13.58 47.67 41.41
CA SER A 815 -13.06 48.23 42.66
C SER A 815 -11.53 48.27 42.67
N ASN A 816 -10.98 49.44 42.97
CA ASN A 816 -9.57 49.59 43.30
C ASN A 816 -9.45 49.88 44.80
N THR A 817 -8.65 49.10 45.52
CA THR A 817 -8.52 49.23 46.97
C THR A 817 -7.06 49.33 47.37
N VAL A 818 -6.74 50.31 48.20
CA VAL A 818 -5.47 50.37 48.95
C VAL A 818 -5.80 50.09 50.41
N VAL A 819 -5.11 49.13 51.02
CA VAL A 819 -5.24 48.79 52.44
C VAL A 819 -3.87 48.94 53.11
N VAL A 820 -3.78 49.80 54.10
CA VAL A 820 -2.63 49.90 55.00
C VAL A 820 -3.01 49.20 56.31
N GLN A 821 -2.32 48.11 56.62
CA GLN A 821 -2.62 47.20 57.71
C GLN A 821 -1.42 47.08 58.66
N GLY A 822 -1.00 48.20 59.24
CA GLY A 822 0.10 48.24 60.23
C GLY A 822 1.44 48.72 59.67
N GLY A 823 1.65 48.68 58.34
CA GLY A 823 2.89 49.13 57.70
C GLY A 823 3.05 50.64 57.54
N THR A 824 4.16 51.04 56.91
CA THR A 824 4.49 52.43 56.56
C THR A 824 4.32 52.65 55.06
N LEU A 825 3.44 53.56 54.68
CA LEU A 825 3.26 54.03 53.30
C LEU A 825 3.62 55.51 53.21
N ASN A 826 4.70 55.84 52.51
CA ASN A 826 5.11 57.21 52.27
C ASN A 826 4.85 57.55 50.79
N MET A 827 4.02 58.55 50.54
CA MET A 827 3.71 59.05 49.21
C MET A 827 4.32 60.45 49.06
N ARG A 828 5.06 60.70 47.98
CA ARG A 828 5.77 61.99 47.80
C ARG A 828 5.12 62.90 46.76
N GLY A 829 4.16 62.39 45.99
CA GLY A 829 3.64 63.04 44.79
C GLY A 829 4.66 63.06 43.66
N GLY A 830 4.26 63.46 42.45
CA GLY A 830 5.19 63.55 41.32
C GLY A 830 4.56 64.11 40.05
N GLY A 831 5.35 64.84 39.27
CA GLY A 831 4.95 65.42 37.98
C GLY A 831 4.22 66.75 38.07
N GLY A 832 3.53 67.14 36.98
CA GLY A 832 2.75 68.39 36.90
C GLY A 832 1.49 68.40 37.78
N SER A 833 1.06 67.24 38.27
CA SER A 833 -0.04 67.06 39.22
C SER A 833 0.51 66.50 40.53
N LYS A 834 0.55 67.32 41.58
CA LYS A 834 1.17 66.98 42.88
C LYS A 834 0.31 66.05 43.76
N ASP A 835 -0.56 65.25 43.16
CA ASP A 835 -1.51 64.41 43.89
C ASP A 835 -0.84 63.11 44.32
N LEU A 836 -1.00 62.75 45.59
CA LEU A 836 -0.52 61.48 46.17
C LEU A 836 -1.37 60.28 45.74
N CYS A 837 -2.64 60.58 45.44
CA CYS A 837 -3.85 59.78 45.57
C CYS A 837 -4.83 60.13 44.44
N LEU A 838 -4.80 59.52 43.26
CA LEU A 838 -5.90 59.69 42.31
C LEU A 838 -6.93 58.58 42.50
N LEU A 839 -8.08 58.94 43.06
CA LEU A 839 -9.26 58.09 43.19
C LEU A 839 -10.21 58.38 42.03
N ARG A 840 -10.66 57.32 41.34
CA ARG A 840 -11.64 57.36 40.26
C ARG A 840 -11.31 58.38 39.18
N ALA A 841 -10.25 58.12 38.42
CA ALA A 841 -9.95 58.93 37.25
C ALA A 841 -11.07 58.85 36.20
N ASN A 842 -11.68 57.68 35.99
CA ASN A 842 -12.68 57.44 34.94
C ASN A 842 -13.67 56.29 35.28
N GLY A 843 -14.93 56.39 34.79
CA GLY A 843 -15.91 55.28 34.81
C GLY A 843 -16.68 55.07 36.13
N ALA A 844 -17.55 54.05 36.16
CA ALA A 844 -18.34 53.65 37.33
C ALA A 844 -17.65 52.49 38.09
N GLY A 845 -17.61 52.55 39.43
CA GLY A 845 -16.91 51.57 40.28
C GLY A 845 -16.82 52.04 41.73
N THR A 846 -16.09 51.34 42.61
CA THR A 846 -15.81 51.79 43.99
C THR A 846 -14.33 51.75 44.33
N ASP A 847 -13.72 52.90 44.56
CA ASP A 847 -12.35 52.97 45.03
C ASP A 847 -12.32 53.16 46.56
N ARG A 848 -11.37 52.53 47.24
CA ARG A 848 -11.23 52.58 48.69
C ARG A 848 -9.78 52.81 49.06
N PHE A 849 -9.56 53.66 50.05
CA PHE A 849 -8.29 53.79 50.74
C PHE A 849 -8.55 53.56 52.22
N ILE A 850 -8.05 52.44 52.75
CA ILE A 850 -8.37 51.95 54.08
C ILE A 850 -7.07 51.93 54.90
N VAL A 851 -7.10 52.56 56.07
CA VAL A 851 -5.99 52.53 57.04
C VAL A 851 -6.50 51.86 58.30
N ASN A 852 -6.13 50.59 58.48
CA ASN A 852 -6.51 49.78 59.64
C ASN A 852 -5.42 49.76 60.73
N GLY A 853 -4.30 50.43 60.49
CA GLY A 853 -3.15 50.55 61.40
C GLY A 853 -1.92 51.03 60.64
N GLY A 854 -0.85 51.41 61.35
CA GLY A 854 0.41 51.84 60.75
C GLY A 854 0.50 53.35 60.48
N ARG A 855 1.33 53.74 59.51
CA ARG A 855 1.63 55.14 59.20
C ARG A 855 1.47 55.41 57.71
N VAL A 856 0.71 56.45 57.38
CA VAL A 856 0.64 57.00 56.02
C VAL A 856 1.18 58.42 56.05
N THR A 857 2.17 58.72 55.20
CA THR A 857 2.67 60.09 55.02
C THR A 857 2.55 60.52 53.57
N GLY A 858 2.38 61.82 53.36
CA GLY A 858 1.97 62.44 52.11
C GLY A 858 2.57 63.84 51.96
#